data_AF-A0A1Q6WFS4-F1
#
_entry.id   AF-A0A1Q6WFS4-F1
#
_cell.length_a   1.000
_cell.length_b   1.000
_cell.length_c   1.000
_cell.angle_alpha   90.00
_cell.angle_beta   90.00
_cell.angle_gamma   90.00
#
_symmetry.space_group_name_H-M   'P 1'
#
loop_
_entity.id
_entity.type
_entity.pdbx_description
1 polymer ?
#
loop_
_entity_poly.entity_id
_entity_poly.type
_entity_poly.pdbx_seq_one_letter_code
_entity_poly.pdbx_strand_id
1 'polypeptide(L)'
;MKLAHLADLHLGFRQYDRQTPRGGNQREADVAEAFKRAVDDVLEQRPELVLFAGDVFHSVRPTNPAILFLFQQLHRLRTGLPDTPVVMVAGNHDTPRSTETGTILRLYEALGVHVVVDEPRYLTFARLDCSVLAVPHEALVQSERPAMRPQRGTTHNVLLVHGQVPGVGEKRGTMEYGGALVDQHDLAPAQWDYVALGHYHVAQQIAANAWYAGSLEYVTPNPWGQLQDEEEQGRPGKGYLLVDPRGARVEFRSIAPVRRHFELPSIDGKGLTPQQLDERIAAQVAAAKPPIDDQIARQLVFDVSRATARDLDHTAIRRYKARALHFQLDLRRPEAQRGEAFGIPGRRHTLPETVRDFLEHRPLDAGGGRRLMELHRLRLVNFRQHADTELVFGPGITGIFGPNGSGKTTILEAIAWALYGVQAVRGDRDSIRRLGAKGRAGVEVELEFRLGAHEYRVTRGLTTAALQQDGQLVANSLKAVTDKLERTLGMTHEEFFNTYFTGQKELAVMAALGRTERAAFLSRVLGYERLRDAQERVREVRNALAAEVRGLEAGLPDAAGLAGERRAAEERLTAARRAARAADATRQAAEQALAREEPRWTEWVARRERTLSLDGERRMAEQAVVTARQEFQRLDKELADALAAREQLKQLAAELAPVTHLKQELG
;
A
#
# COMPACT_ATOMS: atom_id res chain seq x y z
N MET A 1 23.61 15.53 -28.32
CA MET A 1 24.00 15.23 -26.92
C MET A 1 23.31 13.92 -26.60
N LYS A 2 24.00 12.92 -26.08
CA LYS A 2 23.37 11.63 -25.77
C LYS A 2 23.05 11.55 -24.28
N LEU A 3 21.78 11.37 -23.91
CA LEU A 3 21.36 11.14 -22.52
C LEU A 3 20.76 9.75 -22.34
N ALA A 4 20.96 9.17 -21.15
CA ALA A 4 20.28 7.96 -20.71
C ALA A 4 19.21 8.34 -19.68
N HIS A 5 17.97 7.90 -19.92
CA HIS A 5 16.84 8.13 -19.04
C HIS A 5 16.34 6.78 -18.51
N LEU A 6 16.53 6.59 -17.20
CA LEU A 6 16.05 5.45 -16.41
C LEU A 6 15.04 5.95 -15.38
N ALA A 7 14.11 5.09 -14.96
CA ALA A 7 13.11 5.39 -13.93
C ALA A 7 12.71 4.12 -13.19
N ASP A 8 12.01 4.27 -12.07
CA ASP A 8 11.22 3.21 -11.42
C ASP A 8 12.03 1.92 -11.19
N LEU A 9 13.19 2.09 -10.54
CA LEU A 9 14.15 1.00 -10.29
C LEU A 9 13.62 0.03 -9.23
N HIS A 10 12.89 0.54 -8.23
CA HIS A 10 12.32 -0.18 -7.10
C HIS A 10 13.30 -1.17 -6.42
N LEU A 11 14.53 -0.75 -6.18
CA LEU A 11 15.50 -1.58 -5.46
C LEU A 11 14.96 -1.96 -4.08
N GLY A 12 15.12 -3.24 -3.71
CA GLY A 12 14.51 -3.80 -2.50
C GLY A 12 13.09 -4.34 -2.69
N PHE A 13 12.51 -4.30 -3.90
CA PHE A 13 11.23 -4.93 -4.19
C PHE A 13 11.26 -6.43 -3.88
N ARG A 14 10.25 -6.91 -3.16
CA ARG A 14 10.11 -8.32 -2.79
C ARG A 14 8.75 -8.81 -3.19
N GLN A 15 8.73 -9.96 -3.83
CA GLN A 15 7.49 -10.63 -4.22
C GLN A 15 7.73 -12.14 -4.23
N TYR A 16 6.68 -12.90 -3.91
CA TYR A 16 6.69 -14.35 -3.77
C TYR A 16 7.65 -14.89 -2.68
N ASP A 17 7.31 -16.04 -2.13
CA ASP A 17 8.08 -16.68 -1.05
C ASP A 17 9.21 -17.58 -1.60
N ARG A 18 9.98 -17.04 -2.55
CA ARG A 18 11.15 -17.71 -3.15
C ARG A 18 12.44 -17.06 -2.67
N GLN A 19 13.42 -17.89 -2.34
CA GLN A 19 14.72 -17.46 -1.83
C GLN A 19 15.84 -17.84 -2.78
N THR A 20 16.82 -16.95 -2.88
CA THR A 20 18.15 -17.24 -3.44
C THR A 20 18.87 -18.31 -2.61
N PRO A 21 19.92 -18.95 -3.13
CA PRO A 21 20.77 -19.87 -2.36
C PRO A 21 21.41 -19.25 -1.10
N ARG A 22 21.49 -17.92 -1.04
CA ARG A 22 22.02 -17.16 0.11
C ARG A 22 20.95 -16.75 1.12
N GLY A 23 19.69 -17.19 0.94
CA GLY A 23 18.58 -16.92 1.86
C GLY A 23 17.87 -15.57 1.66
N GLY A 24 18.33 -14.71 0.75
CA GLY A 24 17.62 -13.47 0.37
C GLY A 24 16.42 -13.74 -0.55
N ASN A 25 15.46 -12.82 -0.64
CA ASN A 25 14.31 -12.96 -1.55
C ASN A 25 14.77 -12.97 -3.02
N GLN A 26 14.20 -13.88 -3.82
CA GLN A 26 14.63 -14.06 -5.21
C GLN A 26 14.23 -12.88 -6.10
N ARG A 27 13.04 -12.28 -5.91
CA ARG A 27 12.62 -11.11 -6.70
C ARG A 27 13.45 -9.87 -6.41
N GLU A 28 13.87 -9.68 -5.15
CA GLU A 28 14.81 -8.60 -4.80
C GLU A 28 16.15 -8.74 -5.56
N ALA A 29 16.67 -9.97 -5.67
CA ALA A 29 17.87 -10.25 -6.44
C ALA A 29 17.67 -10.02 -7.95
N ASP A 30 16.48 -10.31 -8.48
CA ASP A 30 16.17 -10.14 -9.90
C ASP A 30 16.10 -8.68 -10.31
N VAL A 31 15.45 -7.85 -9.48
CA VAL A 31 15.38 -6.41 -9.70
C VAL A 31 16.78 -5.79 -9.62
N ALA A 32 17.60 -6.22 -8.65
CA ALA A 32 18.99 -5.79 -8.56
C ALA A 32 19.80 -6.20 -9.81
N GLU A 33 19.68 -7.44 -10.26
CA GLU A 33 20.37 -7.92 -11.47
C GLU A 33 19.91 -7.20 -12.75
N ALA A 34 18.62 -6.88 -12.88
CA ALA A 34 18.10 -6.07 -13.98
C ALA A 34 18.74 -4.67 -14.01
N PHE A 35 18.84 -4.02 -12.85
CA PHE A 35 19.53 -2.72 -12.74
C PHE A 35 21.03 -2.83 -13.03
N LYS A 36 21.70 -3.89 -12.56
CA LYS A 36 23.11 -4.15 -12.91
C LYS A 36 23.30 -4.26 -14.42
N ARG A 37 22.43 -5.00 -15.12
CA ARG A 37 22.48 -5.13 -16.59
C ARG A 37 22.22 -3.80 -17.30
N ALA A 38 21.31 -2.98 -16.78
CA ALA A 38 21.09 -1.61 -17.27
C ALA A 38 22.36 -0.77 -17.14
N VAL A 39 23.03 -0.83 -16.00
CA VAL A 39 24.29 -0.12 -15.74
C VAL A 39 25.40 -0.63 -16.67
N ASP A 40 25.46 -1.93 -16.92
CA ASP A 40 26.41 -2.54 -17.86
C ASP A 40 26.20 -1.97 -19.28
N ASP A 41 24.95 -1.89 -19.79
CA ASP A 41 24.66 -1.28 -21.11
C ASP A 41 24.88 0.24 -21.10
N VAL A 42 24.51 0.97 -20.04
CA VAL A 42 24.77 2.42 -19.93
C VAL A 42 26.26 2.74 -20.03
N LEU A 43 27.11 1.95 -19.38
CA LEU A 43 28.57 2.08 -19.47
C LEU A 43 29.07 1.84 -20.89
N GLU A 44 28.47 0.90 -21.63
CA GLU A 44 28.78 0.63 -23.04
C GLU A 44 28.32 1.78 -23.96
N GLN A 45 27.13 2.33 -23.73
CA GLN A 45 26.56 3.40 -24.54
C GLN A 45 27.24 4.77 -24.32
N ARG A 46 27.96 4.93 -23.20
CA ARG A 46 28.70 6.14 -22.79
C ARG A 46 27.91 7.45 -23.00
N PRO A 47 26.72 7.59 -22.39
CA PRO A 47 25.96 8.84 -22.49
C PRO A 47 26.71 10.00 -21.83
N GLU A 48 26.41 11.20 -22.28
CA GLU A 48 26.95 12.46 -21.76
C GLU A 48 26.18 12.94 -20.52
N LEU A 49 24.97 12.45 -20.29
CA LEU A 49 24.11 12.74 -19.14
C LEU A 49 23.29 11.50 -18.76
N VAL A 50 23.21 11.17 -17.47
CA VAL A 50 22.37 10.06 -16.96
C VAL A 50 21.30 10.63 -16.02
N LEU A 51 20.05 10.25 -16.26
CA LEU A 51 18.88 10.71 -15.51
C LEU A 51 18.16 9.51 -14.86
N PHE A 52 17.85 9.65 -13.58
CA PHE A 52 17.00 8.74 -12.80
C PHE A 52 15.73 9.46 -12.38
N ALA A 53 14.61 9.14 -13.04
CA ALA A 53 13.32 9.80 -12.85
C ALA A 53 12.50 9.21 -11.68
N GLY A 54 13.13 9.00 -10.51
CA GLY A 54 12.43 8.58 -9.29
C GLY A 54 12.18 7.09 -9.14
N ASP A 55 11.55 6.75 -8.00
CA ASP A 55 11.32 5.40 -7.48
C ASP A 55 12.55 4.51 -7.53
N VAL A 56 13.63 5.04 -6.96
CA VAL A 56 14.93 4.37 -6.86
C VAL A 56 14.83 3.18 -5.93
N PHE A 57 14.20 3.36 -4.76
CA PHE A 57 13.88 2.29 -3.83
C PHE A 57 12.40 1.96 -3.84
N HIS A 58 12.07 0.71 -3.52
CA HIS A 58 10.67 0.31 -3.34
C HIS A 58 10.03 0.84 -2.05
N SER A 59 10.84 1.28 -1.09
CA SER A 59 10.38 1.84 0.18
C SER A 59 11.32 2.92 0.67
N VAL A 60 10.76 3.93 1.35
CA VAL A 60 11.48 5.01 2.04
C VAL A 60 12.56 4.49 3.00
N ARG A 61 12.36 3.29 3.56
CA ARG A 61 13.34 2.60 4.41
C ARG A 61 13.82 1.32 3.72
N PRO A 62 14.75 1.42 2.74
CA PRO A 62 15.23 0.27 2.01
C PRO A 62 16.12 -0.62 2.88
N THR A 63 16.34 -1.85 2.41
CA THR A 63 17.20 -2.82 3.09
C THR A 63 18.68 -2.44 2.95
N ASN A 64 19.52 -2.76 3.94
CA ASN A 64 20.96 -2.52 3.84
C ASN A 64 21.60 -3.11 2.56
N PRO A 65 21.24 -4.34 2.11
CA PRO A 65 21.70 -4.85 0.83
C PRO A 65 21.32 -3.97 -0.36
N ALA A 66 20.09 -3.45 -0.42
CA ALA A 66 19.66 -2.56 -1.51
C ALA A 66 20.45 -1.24 -1.51
N ILE A 67 20.68 -0.65 -0.33
CA ILE A 67 21.49 0.57 -0.16
C ILE A 67 22.92 0.34 -0.67
N LEU A 68 23.57 -0.71 -0.19
CA LEU A 68 24.94 -1.05 -0.58
C LEU A 68 25.03 -1.39 -2.07
N PHE A 69 24.04 -2.08 -2.61
CA PHE A 69 23.99 -2.43 -4.03
C PHE A 69 23.89 -1.19 -4.92
N LEU A 70 22.99 -0.25 -4.61
CA LEU A 70 22.89 1.01 -5.35
C LEU A 70 24.20 1.80 -5.27
N PHE A 71 24.81 1.88 -4.08
CA PHE A 71 26.12 2.53 -3.91
C PHE A 71 27.17 1.94 -4.85
N GLN A 72 27.27 0.61 -4.92
CA GLN A 72 28.21 -0.08 -5.81
C GLN A 72 27.91 0.22 -7.28
N GLN A 73 26.66 0.18 -7.71
CA GLN A 73 26.30 0.43 -9.11
C GLN A 73 26.53 1.89 -9.51
N LEU A 74 26.18 2.86 -8.65
CA LEU A 74 26.47 4.28 -8.89
C LEU A 74 27.98 4.54 -8.88
N HIS A 75 28.74 3.90 -7.98
CA HIS A 75 30.19 4.00 -7.99
C HIS A 75 30.79 3.46 -9.30
N ARG A 76 30.28 2.33 -9.82
CA ARG A 76 30.67 1.82 -11.15
C ARG A 76 30.38 2.83 -12.26
N LEU A 77 29.19 3.43 -12.28
CA LEU A 77 28.81 4.47 -13.24
C LEU A 77 29.76 5.67 -13.16
N ARG A 78 30.00 6.20 -11.96
CA ARG A 78 30.87 7.37 -11.74
C ARG A 78 32.33 7.09 -12.06
N THR A 79 32.80 5.85 -11.87
CA THR A 79 34.18 5.48 -12.21
C THR A 79 34.36 5.21 -13.70
N GLY A 80 33.36 4.60 -14.35
CA GLY A 80 33.39 4.33 -15.79
C GLY A 80 33.09 5.54 -16.67
N LEU A 81 32.34 6.51 -16.13
CA LEU A 81 31.93 7.76 -16.79
C LEU A 81 32.19 8.98 -15.87
N PRO A 82 33.46 9.30 -15.58
CA PRO A 82 33.82 10.33 -14.59
C PRO A 82 33.25 11.71 -14.89
N ASP A 83 33.22 12.09 -16.17
CA ASP A 83 32.77 13.42 -16.62
C ASP A 83 31.26 13.49 -16.93
N THR A 84 30.54 12.37 -16.83
CA THR A 84 29.10 12.30 -17.12
C THR A 84 28.31 12.64 -15.86
N PRO A 85 27.54 13.75 -15.84
CA PRO A 85 26.67 14.05 -14.72
C PRO A 85 25.59 12.98 -14.56
N VAL A 86 25.30 12.65 -13.31
CA VAL A 86 24.21 11.75 -12.94
C VAL A 86 23.22 12.55 -12.12
N VAL A 87 21.98 12.65 -12.58
CA VAL A 87 20.90 13.38 -11.89
C VAL A 87 19.84 12.40 -11.45
N MET A 88 19.37 12.53 -10.22
CA MET A 88 18.37 11.65 -9.61
C MET A 88 17.34 12.48 -8.85
N VAL A 89 16.07 12.25 -9.15
CA VAL A 89 14.95 12.80 -8.36
C VAL A 89 14.36 11.72 -7.46
N ALA A 90 13.75 12.10 -6.34
CA ALA A 90 12.93 11.20 -5.53
C ALA A 90 11.56 10.96 -6.16
N GLY A 91 11.12 9.69 -6.20
CA GLY A 91 9.75 9.34 -6.55
C GLY A 91 8.83 9.20 -5.33
N ASN A 92 7.60 8.73 -5.53
CA ASN A 92 6.64 8.57 -4.43
C ASN A 92 7.03 7.47 -3.42
N HIS A 93 7.80 6.47 -3.83
CA HIS A 93 8.32 5.43 -2.92
C HIS A 93 9.55 5.89 -2.13
N ASP A 94 10.28 6.88 -2.62
CA ASP A 94 11.46 7.46 -1.96
C ASP A 94 11.11 8.60 -1.00
N THR A 95 9.90 9.15 -1.14
CA THR A 95 9.43 10.36 -0.44
C THR A 95 8.78 10.01 0.91
N PRO A 96 9.34 10.45 2.04
CA PRO A 96 8.80 10.15 3.37
C PRO A 96 7.49 10.92 3.62
N ARG A 97 6.53 10.28 4.28
CA ARG A 97 5.28 10.95 4.73
C ARG A 97 5.45 11.89 5.93
N SER A 98 6.61 11.86 6.58
CA SER A 98 6.95 12.67 7.76
C SER A 98 8.37 13.20 7.63
N THR A 99 8.56 14.46 8.00
CA THR A 99 9.85 15.16 7.97
C THR A 99 10.92 14.49 8.84
N GLU A 100 10.53 13.75 9.88
CA GLU A 100 11.47 13.07 10.79
C GLU A 100 12.19 11.87 10.15
N THR A 101 11.57 11.20 9.17
CA THR A 101 12.15 9.98 8.58
C THR A 101 13.28 10.30 7.59
N GLY A 102 13.21 11.45 6.92
CA GLY A 102 14.14 11.82 5.85
C GLY A 102 14.14 10.81 4.68
N THR A 103 15.04 11.01 3.73
CA THR A 103 15.28 10.07 2.62
C THR A 103 16.74 9.68 2.57
N ILE A 104 17.01 8.39 2.35
CA ILE A 104 18.38 7.87 2.25
C ILE A 104 19.06 8.28 0.94
N LEU A 105 18.32 8.78 -0.05
CA LEU A 105 18.88 9.13 -1.35
C LEU A 105 20.01 10.17 -1.28
N ARG A 106 19.96 11.10 -0.32
CA ARG A 106 21.03 12.09 -0.13
C ARG A 106 22.40 11.47 0.14
N LEU A 107 22.46 10.22 0.64
CA LEU A 107 23.71 9.47 0.81
C LEU A 107 24.54 9.42 -0.49
N TYR A 108 23.88 9.34 -1.65
CA TYR A 108 24.56 9.15 -2.93
C TYR A 108 25.17 10.45 -3.49
N GLU A 109 24.89 11.61 -2.89
CA GLU A 109 25.60 12.86 -3.20
C GLU A 109 27.11 12.72 -2.96
N ALA A 110 27.52 11.89 -1.99
CA ALA A 110 28.93 11.58 -1.71
C ALA A 110 29.67 10.91 -2.88
N LEU A 111 28.93 10.34 -3.85
CA LEU A 111 29.48 9.77 -5.09
C LEU A 111 29.54 10.80 -6.24
N GLY A 112 29.12 12.04 -6.00
CA GLY A 112 28.97 13.06 -7.03
C GLY A 112 27.71 12.89 -7.89
N VAL A 113 26.67 12.25 -7.35
CA VAL A 113 25.34 12.21 -7.96
C VAL A 113 24.56 13.46 -7.53
N HIS A 114 23.91 14.13 -8.47
CA HIS A 114 23.03 15.25 -8.17
C HIS A 114 21.67 14.73 -7.73
N VAL A 115 21.40 14.75 -6.43
CA VAL A 115 20.16 14.23 -5.84
C VAL A 115 19.21 15.38 -5.51
N VAL A 116 17.95 15.24 -5.90
CA VAL A 116 16.89 16.24 -5.67
C VAL A 116 15.68 15.54 -5.07
N VAL A 117 15.27 15.93 -3.87
CA VAL A 117 14.33 15.13 -3.05
C VAL A 117 13.11 15.90 -2.53
N ASP A 118 13.21 17.22 -2.41
CA ASP A 118 12.24 18.08 -1.76
C ASP A 118 11.76 19.19 -2.70
N GLU A 119 12.63 20.15 -3.00
CA GLU A 119 12.32 21.30 -3.83
C GLU A 119 12.84 21.12 -5.26
N PRO A 120 12.17 21.71 -6.27
CA PRO A 120 12.67 21.68 -7.64
C PRO A 120 14.01 22.42 -7.75
N ARG A 121 14.95 21.86 -8.52
CA ARG A 121 16.29 22.46 -8.70
C ARG A 121 16.70 22.49 -10.16
N TYR A 122 17.25 23.63 -10.57
CA TYR A 122 17.98 23.74 -11.83
C TYR A 122 19.42 23.28 -11.65
N LEU A 123 19.85 22.35 -12.50
CA LEU A 123 21.21 21.83 -12.55
C LEU A 123 21.79 22.17 -13.91
N THR A 124 22.69 23.16 -13.95
CA THR A 124 23.31 23.63 -15.19
C THR A 124 24.68 23.00 -15.39
N PHE A 125 24.88 22.35 -16.53
CA PHE A 125 26.12 21.68 -16.90
C PHE A 125 26.79 22.43 -18.05
N ALA A 126 27.68 23.38 -17.72
CA ALA A 126 28.32 24.26 -18.70
C ALA A 126 29.04 23.51 -19.83
N ARG A 127 29.70 22.38 -19.53
CA ARG A 127 30.40 21.54 -20.53
C ARG A 127 29.44 20.96 -21.58
N LEU A 128 28.19 20.71 -21.20
CA LEU A 128 27.15 20.15 -22.06
C LEU A 128 26.25 21.24 -22.68
N ASP A 129 26.42 22.49 -22.23
CA ASP A 129 25.51 23.60 -22.53
C ASP A 129 24.03 23.21 -22.30
N CYS A 130 23.78 22.54 -21.17
CA CYS A 130 22.51 21.93 -20.82
C CYS A 130 22.07 22.33 -19.42
N SER A 131 20.77 22.62 -19.25
CA SER A 131 20.13 22.76 -17.94
C SER A 131 19.09 21.67 -17.74
N VAL A 132 19.10 21.04 -16.57
CA VAL A 132 18.09 20.08 -16.13
C VAL A 132 17.27 20.70 -15.01
N LEU A 133 15.97 20.90 -15.23
CA LEU A 133 15.04 21.16 -14.14
C LEU A 133 14.61 19.82 -13.54
N ALA A 134 15.10 19.52 -12.35
CA ALA A 134 14.78 18.31 -11.61
C ALA A 134 13.64 18.60 -10.63
N VAL A 135 12.52 17.89 -10.77
CA VAL A 135 11.29 18.07 -9.99
C VAL A 135 10.93 16.73 -9.30
N PRO A 136 11.21 16.58 -8.00
CA PRO A 136 10.87 15.37 -7.25
C PRO A 136 9.37 15.28 -6.97
N HIS A 137 8.89 14.10 -6.60
CA HIS A 137 7.48 13.86 -6.25
C HIS A 137 6.98 14.81 -5.15
N GLU A 138 7.77 15.03 -4.09
CA GLU A 138 7.44 15.93 -2.98
C GLU A 138 7.05 17.33 -3.46
N ALA A 139 7.80 17.90 -4.43
CA ALA A 139 7.52 19.22 -4.99
C ALA A 139 6.16 19.30 -5.71
N LEU A 140 5.63 18.18 -6.20
CA LEU A 140 4.38 18.13 -6.96
C LEU A 140 3.13 17.97 -6.07
N VAL A 141 3.31 17.42 -4.86
CA VAL A 141 2.22 17.19 -3.89
C VAL A 141 2.03 18.35 -2.91
N GLN A 142 2.96 19.32 -2.89
CA GLN A 142 2.82 20.56 -2.14
C GLN A 142 1.65 21.42 -2.65
N SER A 143 1.12 22.28 -1.77
CA SER A 143 -0.01 23.15 -2.09
C SER A 143 0.29 24.17 -3.18
N GLU A 144 1.53 24.65 -3.25
CA GLU A 144 2.01 25.52 -4.33
C GLU A 144 2.90 24.70 -5.27
N ARG A 145 2.38 24.36 -6.45
CA ARG A 145 3.14 23.62 -7.46
C ARG A 145 4.20 24.51 -8.12
N PRO A 146 5.37 23.94 -8.44
CA PRO A 146 6.43 24.70 -9.07
C PRO A 146 6.12 25.02 -10.53
N ALA A 147 6.51 26.22 -10.97
CA ALA A 147 6.45 26.57 -12.37
C ALA A 147 7.57 25.84 -13.14
N MET A 148 7.19 24.83 -13.92
CA MET A 148 8.14 24.07 -14.76
C MET A 148 8.42 24.86 -16.03
N ARG A 149 9.53 25.60 -16.07
CA ARG A 149 9.94 26.41 -17.23
C ARG A 149 11.41 26.19 -17.56
N PRO A 150 11.82 26.24 -18.84
CA PRO A 150 13.23 26.18 -19.21
C PRO A 150 14.05 27.33 -18.63
N GLN A 151 15.32 27.08 -18.36
CA GLN A 151 16.25 28.13 -17.97
C GLN A 151 16.74 28.87 -19.23
N ARG A 152 16.88 30.20 -19.14
CA ARG A 152 17.47 30.99 -20.23
C ARG A 152 18.99 30.81 -20.24
N GLY A 153 19.58 30.76 -21.43
CA GLY A 153 21.04 30.82 -21.62
C GLY A 153 21.76 29.49 -21.83
N THR A 154 21.03 28.37 -21.94
CA THR A 154 21.57 27.08 -22.37
C THR A 154 20.98 26.65 -23.71
N THR A 155 21.74 25.93 -24.54
CA THR A 155 21.19 25.38 -25.79
C THR A 155 20.28 24.18 -25.58
N HIS A 156 20.46 23.42 -24.50
CA HIS A 156 19.59 22.30 -24.14
C HIS A 156 18.89 22.53 -22.81
N ASN A 157 17.59 22.22 -22.76
CA ASN A 157 16.76 22.27 -21.58
C ASN A 157 15.98 20.96 -21.43
N VAL A 158 16.23 20.27 -20.32
CA VAL A 158 15.60 18.99 -20.00
C VAL A 158 14.77 19.15 -18.73
N LEU A 159 13.53 18.65 -18.76
CA LEU A 159 12.71 18.50 -17.55
C LEU A 159 12.82 17.06 -17.07
N LEU A 160 13.22 16.85 -15.82
CA LEU A 160 13.23 15.55 -15.15
C LEU A 160 12.19 15.58 -14.04
N VAL A 161 11.15 14.76 -14.14
CA VAL A 161 10.00 14.82 -13.23
C VAL A 161 9.45 13.43 -12.94
N HIS A 162 9.07 13.20 -11.69
CA HIS A 162 8.40 11.96 -11.28
C HIS A 162 6.93 12.27 -10.95
N GLY A 163 6.04 12.02 -11.91
CA GLY A 163 4.64 12.42 -11.82
C GLY A 163 3.75 11.64 -12.78
N GLN A 164 2.45 11.63 -12.49
CA GLN A 164 1.46 10.83 -13.19
C GLN A 164 0.69 11.66 -14.21
N VAL A 165 0.71 11.23 -15.47
CA VAL A 165 -0.10 11.81 -16.55
C VAL A 165 -1.48 11.13 -16.55
N PRO A 166 -2.59 11.89 -16.43
CA PRO A 166 -3.94 11.32 -16.44
C PRO A 166 -4.23 10.47 -17.69
N GLY A 167 -4.98 9.39 -17.51
CA GLY A 167 -5.37 8.47 -18.59
C GLY A 167 -4.34 7.40 -18.97
N VAL A 168 -3.10 7.50 -18.45
CA VAL A 168 -2.05 6.48 -18.68
C VAL A 168 -2.21 5.33 -17.67
N GLY A 169 -2.30 4.09 -18.17
CA GLY A 169 -2.43 2.88 -17.35
C GLY A 169 -3.80 2.65 -16.67
N GLU A 170 -4.76 3.58 -16.82
CA GLU A 170 -6.07 3.51 -16.14
C GLU A 170 -6.95 2.36 -16.67
N LYS A 171 -6.96 2.14 -17.99
CA LYS A 171 -7.85 1.15 -18.65
C LYS A 171 -7.68 -0.27 -18.10
N ARG A 172 -6.45 -0.62 -17.69
CA ARG A 172 -6.08 -1.97 -17.23
C ARG A 172 -5.72 -2.03 -15.75
N GLY A 173 -5.79 -0.92 -15.03
CA GLY A 173 -5.32 -0.83 -13.65
C GLY A 173 -3.82 -1.13 -13.53
N THR A 174 -3.02 -0.62 -14.47
CA THR A 174 -1.55 -0.70 -14.46
C THR A 174 -0.91 0.58 -13.92
N MET A 175 -1.73 1.60 -13.62
CA MET A 175 -1.33 2.80 -12.90
C MET A 175 -0.85 2.47 -11.48
N GLU A 176 0.21 3.12 -11.04
CA GLU A 176 0.66 3.07 -9.64
C GLU A 176 -0.13 4.04 -8.76
N TYR A 177 -0.27 3.69 -7.48
CA TYR A 177 -1.00 4.53 -6.53
C TYR A 177 -0.09 5.59 -5.91
N GLY A 178 -0.65 6.78 -5.65
CA GLY A 178 0.07 7.85 -4.94
C GLY A 178 0.90 8.76 -5.85
N GLY A 179 0.79 8.62 -7.17
CA GLY A 179 1.37 9.56 -8.13
C GLY A 179 0.81 10.98 -7.99
N ALA A 180 1.67 11.97 -8.15
CA ALA A 180 1.24 13.35 -8.24
C ALA A 180 0.78 13.63 -9.67
N LEU A 181 -0.49 14.03 -9.87
CA LEU A 181 -1.02 14.29 -11.20
C LEU A 181 -0.30 15.47 -11.85
N VAL A 182 0.22 15.29 -13.06
CA VAL A 182 0.84 16.34 -13.88
C VAL A 182 0.22 16.27 -15.28
N ASP A 183 -0.46 17.33 -15.69
CA ASP A 183 -1.10 17.37 -17.00
C ASP A 183 -0.14 17.89 -18.11
N GLN A 184 -0.58 17.83 -19.36
CA GLN A 184 0.25 18.33 -20.48
C GLN A 184 0.48 19.85 -20.44
N HIS A 185 -0.40 20.61 -19.77
CA HIS A 185 -0.25 22.05 -19.63
C HIS A 185 0.84 22.40 -18.62
N ASP A 186 0.92 21.65 -17.51
CA ASP A 186 1.97 21.74 -16.50
C ASP A 186 3.34 21.43 -17.10
N LEU A 187 3.46 20.30 -17.81
CA LEU A 187 4.70 19.87 -18.46
C LEU A 187 5.16 20.81 -19.58
N ALA A 188 4.20 21.39 -20.30
CA ALA A 188 4.41 22.22 -21.49
C ALA A 188 5.53 21.69 -22.42
N PRO A 189 5.43 20.45 -22.96
CA PRO A 189 6.54 19.76 -23.63
C PRO A 189 7.21 20.57 -24.74
N ALA A 190 6.44 21.38 -25.48
CA ALA A 190 6.95 22.23 -26.55
C ALA A 190 8.00 23.28 -26.11
N GLN A 191 8.12 23.56 -24.81
CA GLN A 191 9.14 24.48 -24.28
C GLN A 191 10.48 23.79 -24.00
N TRP A 192 10.51 22.46 -23.97
CA TRP A 192 11.68 21.67 -23.59
C TRP A 192 12.30 20.98 -24.79
N ASP A 193 13.59 20.67 -24.72
CA ASP A 193 14.21 19.76 -25.69
C ASP A 193 13.83 18.31 -25.39
N TYR A 194 13.69 17.98 -24.11
CA TYR A 194 13.23 16.67 -23.65
C TYR A 194 12.55 16.73 -22.27
N VAL A 195 11.53 15.91 -22.07
CA VAL A 195 10.84 15.71 -20.79
C VAL A 195 10.96 14.23 -20.40
N ALA A 196 11.74 13.97 -19.35
CA ALA A 196 11.99 12.67 -18.76
C ALA A 196 11.01 12.43 -17.58
N LEU A 197 10.01 11.58 -17.81
CA LEU A 197 9.01 11.17 -16.82
C LEU A 197 9.37 9.82 -16.18
N GLY A 198 9.16 9.69 -14.88
CA GLY A 198 9.00 8.41 -14.18
C GLY A 198 7.66 8.34 -13.45
N HIS A 199 7.38 7.21 -12.78
CA HIS A 199 6.13 6.80 -12.10
C HIS A 199 5.33 5.73 -12.86
N TYR A 200 5.31 5.79 -14.20
CA TYR A 200 4.62 4.79 -15.01
C TYR A 200 5.59 3.76 -15.60
N HIS A 201 5.32 2.49 -15.33
CA HIS A 201 6.29 1.39 -15.45
C HIS A 201 6.40 0.78 -16.86
N VAL A 202 5.80 1.42 -17.87
CA VAL A 202 5.90 1.01 -19.28
C VAL A 202 6.49 2.16 -20.09
N ALA A 203 7.48 1.85 -20.92
CA ALA A 203 8.14 2.82 -21.79
C ALA A 203 7.14 3.39 -22.81
N GLN A 204 6.69 4.61 -22.56
CA GLN A 204 5.56 5.20 -23.28
C GLN A 204 5.84 6.64 -23.69
N GLN A 205 5.52 6.93 -24.95
CA GLN A 205 5.54 8.29 -25.49
C GLN A 205 4.27 9.05 -25.07
N ILE A 206 4.45 10.22 -24.47
CA ILE A 206 3.36 11.14 -24.10
C ILE A 206 3.26 12.30 -25.10
N ALA A 207 4.41 12.79 -25.57
CA ALA A 207 4.52 13.76 -26.66
C ALA A 207 5.78 13.45 -27.48
N ALA A 208 6.04 14.19 -28.56
CA ALA A 208 7.22 13.99 -29.41
C ALA A 208 8.52 13.89 -28.58
N ASN A 209 8.67 14.76 -27.59
CA ASN A 209 9.83 14.89 -26.71
C ASN A 209 9.54 14.58 -25.23
N ALA A 210 8.39 13.98 -24.90
CA ALA A 210 8.02 13.64 -23.52
C ALA A 210 7.72 12.16 -23.37
N TRP A 211 8.41 11.50 -22.45
CA TRP A 211 8.42 10.04 -22.36
C TRP A 211 8.51 9.54 -20.93
N TYR A 212 7.76 8.47 -20.62
CA TYR A 212 8.06 7.58 -19.51
C TYR A 212 9.14 6.59 -19.93
N ALA A 213 10.19 6.41 -19.11
CA ALA A 213 11.18 5.36 -19.35
C ALA A 213 10.64 3.96 -19.02
N GLY A 214 9.72 3.86 -18.06
CA GLY A 214 9.29 2.59 -17.50
C GLY A 214 10.27 2.00 -16.49
N SER A 215 9.80 0.98 -15.77
CA SER A 215 10.60 0.25 -14.80
C SER A 215 11.52 -0.76 -15.49
N LEU A 216 12.66 -1.09 -14.86
CA LEU A 216 13.59 -2.10 -15.38
C LEU A 216 13.13 -3.54 -15.16
N GLU A 217 12.14 -3.75 -14.29
CA GLU A 217 11.50 -5.04 -14.02
C GLU A 217 10.01 -4.88 -13.71
N TYR A 218 9.22 -5.94 -13.84
CA TYR A 218 7.83 -5.99 -13.38
C TYR A 218 7.77 -6.04 -11.85
N VAL A 219 7.47 -4.88 -11.27
CA VAL A 219 7.45 -4.63 -9.82
C VAL A 219 6.06 -4.27 -9.30
N THR A 220 5.03 -4.49 -10.12
CA THR A 220 3.65 -4.07 -9.82
C THR A 220 2.75 -5.27 -9.51
N PRO A 221 1.59 -5.05 -8.86
CA PRO A 221 0.63 -6.12 -8.60
C PRO A 221 0.01 -6.72 -9.87
N ASN A 222 -0.01 -5.97 -10.98
CA ASN A 222 -0.59 -6.39 -12.26
C ASN A 222 0.46 -6.39 -13.39
N PRO A 223 1.45 -7.30 -13.36
CA PRO A 223 2.47 -7.40 -14.40
C PRO A 223 1.87 -7.79 -15.76
N TRP A 224 0.72 -8.47 -15.75
CA TRP A 224 0.05 -8.93 -16.96
C TRP A 224 -0.57 -7.79 -17.77
N GLY A 225 -1.15 -6.80 -17.10
CA GLY A 225 -1.61 -5.59 -17.78
C GLY A 225 -0.43 -4.84 -18.44
N GLN A 226 0.73 -4.81 -17.78
CA GLN A 226 1.91 -4.15 -18.35
C GLN A 226 2.44 -4.85 -19.59
N LEU A 227 2.41 -6.18 -19.65
CA LEU A 227 2.75 -6.92 -20.88
C LEU A 227 1.88 -6.47 -22.07
N GLN A 228 0.59 -6.25 -21.82
CA GLN A 228 -0.34 -5.77 -22.85
C GLN A 228 -0.07 -4.31 -23.20
N ASP A 229 0.20 -3.46 -22.22
CA ASP A 229 0.55 -2.05 -22.46
C ASP A 229 1.85 -1.94 -23.27
N GLU A 230 2.86 -2.77 -22.98
CA GLU A 230 4.13 -2.84 -23.73
C GLU A 230 3.92 -3.27 -25.19
N GLU A 231 3.04 -4.25 -25.41
CA GLU A 231 2.67 -4.70 -26.75
C GLU A 231 1.95 -3.59 -27.54
N GLU A 232 1.01 -2.88 -26.90
CA GLU A 232 0.33 -1.72 -27.51
C GLU A 232 1.29 -0.58 -27.86
N GLN A 233 2.32 -0.36 -27.05
CA GLN A 233 3.36 0.62 -27.34
C GLN A 233 4.36 0.16 -28.42
N GLY A 234 4.27 -1.09 -28.87
CA GLY A 234 5.21 -1.68 -29.83
C GLY A 234 6.63 -1.82 -29.26
N ARG A 235 6.77 -1.89 -27.93
CA ARG A 235 8.05 -1.96 -27.20
C ARG A 235 7.98 -3.07 -26.15
N PRO A 236 7.96 -4.35 -26.56
CA PRO A 236 7.85 -5.46 -25.63
C PRO A 236 9.08 -5.57 -24.72
N GLY A 237 8.84 -5.80 -23.43
CA GLY A 237 9.88 -6.02 -22.43
C GLY A 237 10.31 -4.74 -21.70
N LYS A 238 11.33 -4.89 -20.85
CA LYS A 238 11.86 -3.82 -19.99
C LYS A 238 13.18 -3.27 -20.51
N GLY A 239 13.49 -2.04 -20.12
CA GLY A 239 14.60 -1.31 -20.68
C GLY A 239 14.69 0.11 -20.15
N TYR A 240 15.56 0.90 -20.76
CA TYR A 240 15.66 2.34 -20.53
C TYR A 240 15.70 3.10 -21.86
N LEU A 241 15.70 4.43 -21.82
CA LEU A 241 15.71 5.27 -23.01
C LEU A 241 17.07 5.90 -23.24
N LEU A 242 17.59 5.78 -24.46
CA LEU A 242 18.72 6.55 -24.95
C LEU A 242 18.19 7.66 -25.87
N VAL A 243 18.54 8.89 -25.58
CA VAL A 243 17.87 10.05 -26.19
C VAL A 243 18.89 11.03 -26.74
N ASP A 244 18.62 11.54 -27.94
CA ASP A 244 19.23 12.76 -28.45
C ASP A 244 18.19 13.89 -28.37
N PRO A 245 18.34 14.85 -27.45
CA PRO A 245 17.40 15.96 -27.30
C PRO A 245 17.34 16.84 -28.54
N ARG A 246 18.42 16.90 -29.35
CA ARG A 246 18.39 17.64 -30.62
C ARG A 246 17.53 16.89 -31.63
N GLY A 247 16.25 17.22 -31.65
CA GLY A 247 15.25 16.59 -32.51
C GLY A 247 14.44 15.48 -31.84
N ALA A 248 14.51 15.37 -30.50
CA ALA A 248 13.68 14.46 -29.71
C ALA A 248 13.73 12.99 -30.17
N ARG A 249 14.91 12.51 -30.58
CA ARG A 249 15.09 11.12 -31.03
C ARG A 249 15.26 10.22 -29.82
N VAL A 250 14.41 9.21 -29.70
CA VAL A 250 14.39 8.26 -28.58
C VAL A 250 14.61 6.85 -29.10
N GLU A 251 15.63 6.18 -28.56
CA GLU A 251 15.92 4.75 -28.77
C GLU A 251 15.61 4.00 -27.47
N PHE A 252 14.75 2.96 -27.55
CA PHE A 252 14.49 2.08 -26.41
C PHE A 252 15.57 1.00 -26.34
N ARG A 253 16.30 0.97 -25.22
CA ARG A 253 17.36 0.02 -24.92
C ARG A 253 16.79 -1.12 -24.07
N SER A 254 16.42 -2.21 -24.74
CA SER A 254 15.92 -3.40 -24.04
C SER A 254 17.01 -4.05 -23.20
N ILE A 255 16.65 -4.42 -21.97
CA ILE A 255 17.50 -5.17 -21.07
C ILE A 255 17.04 -6.61 -21.07
N ALA A 256 17.98 -7.54 -21.19
CA ALA A 256 17.68 -8.96 -21.13
C ALA A 256 16.97 -9.29 -19.79
N PRO A 257 15.77 -9.91 -19.82
CA PRO A 257 15.04 -10.23 -18.61
C PRO A 257 15.82 -11.21 -17.75
N VAL A 258 15.83 -11.00 -16.43
CA VAL A 258 16.40 -11.99 -15.48
C VAL A 258 15.51 -13.23 -15.47
N ARG A 259 14.19 -13.00 -15.41
CA ARG A 259 13.14 -13.98 -15.60
C ARG A 259 12.06 -13.39 -16.48
N ARG A 260 11.44 -14.23 -17.30
CA ARG A 260 10.33 -13.83 -18.17
C ARG A 260 9.03 -13.90 -17.40
N HIS A 261 8.23 -12.85 -17.58
CA HIS A 261 6.82 -12.83 -17.27
C HIS A 261 6.08 -13.16 -18.55
N PHE A 262 5.25 -14.20 -18.55
CA PHE A 262 4.47 -14.55 -19.73
C PHE A 262 3.18 -15.28 -19.39
N GLU A 263 2.22 -15.16 -20.31
CA GLU A 263 0.96 -15.87 -20.25
C GLU A 263 1.00 -17.08 -21.17
N LEU A 264 0.52 -18.22 -20.66
CA LEU A 264 0.20 -19.37 -21.48
C LEU A 264 -1.09 -19.11 -22.26
N PRO A 265 -1.30 -19.74 -23.42
CA PRO A 265 -2.53 -19.62 -24.18
C PRO A 265 -3.76 -19.85 -23.31
N SER A 266 -4.74 -18.96 -23.39
CA SER A 266 -5.96 -19.04 -22.59
C SER A 266 -6.73 -20.32 -22.89
N ILE A 267 -7.30 -20.95 -21.87
CA ILE A 267 -8.13 -22.15 -22.01
C ILE A 267 -9.59 -21.78 -21.78
N ASP A 268 -10.47 -22.18 -22.71
CA ASP A 268 -11.92 -22.19 -22.47
C ASP A 268 -12.28 -23.44 -21.66
N GLY A 269 -12.75 -23.23 -20.43
CA GLY A 269 -13.18 -24.26 -19.49
C GLY A 269 -14.66 -24.64 -19.60
N LYS A 270 -15.42 -24.01 -20.49
CA LYS A 270 -16.86 -24.24 -20.63
C LYS A 270 -17.17 -25.70 -20.96
N GLY A 271 -17.96 -26.33 -20.10
CA GLY A 271 -18.40 -27.71 -20.27
C GLY A 271 -17.31 -28.77 -20.09
N LEU A 272 -16.09 -28.38 -19.69
CA LEU A 272 -15.01 -29.35 -19.44
C LEU A 272 -15.18 -30.05 -18.09
N THR A 273 -14.91 -31.35 -18.09
CA THR A 273 -14.67 -32.12 -16.85
C THR A 273 -13.35 -31.71 -16.20
N PRO A 274 -13.16 -31.94 -14.88
CA PRO A 274 -11.88 -31.66 -14.21
C PRO A 274 -10.69 -32.29 -14.93
N GLN A 275 -10.80 -33.58 -15.29
CA GLN A 275 -9.73 -34.31 -15.98
C GLN A 275 -9.36 -33.68 -17.33
N GLN A 276 -10.34 -33.34 -18.16
CA GLN A 276 -10.09 -32.70 -19.45
C GLN A 276 -9.41 -31.33 -19.29
N LEU A 277 -9.78 -30.58 -18.25
CA LEU A 277 -9.15 -29.30 -17.97
C LEU A 277 -7.71 -29.48 -17.47
N ASP A 278 -7.46 -30.47 -16.59
CA ASP A 278 -6.11 -30.82 -16.14
C ASP A 278 -5.20 -31.24 -17.30
N GLU A 279 -5.70 -32.07 -18.23
CA GLU A 279 -4.96 -32.49 -19.43
C GLU A 279 -4.60 -31.30 -20.33
N ARG A 280 -5.54 -30.34 -20.52
CA ARG A 280 -5.27 -29.12 -21.29
C ARG A 280 -4.24 -28.22 -20.61
N ILE A 281 -4.35 -28.02 -19.29
CA ILE A 281 -3.37 -27.24 -18.52
C ILE A 281 -1.99 -27.92 -18.62
N ALA A 282 -1.91 -29.23 -18.44
CA ALA A 282 -0.67 -29.99 -18.55
C ALA A 282 -0.03 -29.86 -19.93
N ALA A 283 -0.83 -29.95 -21.00
CA ALA A 283 -0.36 -29.78 -22.37
C ALA A 283 0.22 -28.38 -22.62
N GLN A 284 -0.46 -27.32 -22.16
CA GLN A 284 0.03 -25.93 -22.30
C GLN A 284 1.31 -25.70 -21.49
N VAL A 285 1.38 -26.22 -20.26
CA VAL A 285 2.58 -26.13 -19.43
C VAL A 285 3.76 -26.89 -20.06
N ALA A 286 3.52 -28.05 -20.67
CA ALA A 286 4.55 -28.82 -21.35
C ALA A 286 5.01 -28.18 -22.67
N ALA A 287 4.11 -27.53 -23.40
CA ALA A 287 4.40 -26.85 -24.66
C ALA A 287 4.96 -25.42 -24.49
N ALA A 288 5.01 -24.90 -23.25
CA ALA A 288 5.45 -23.55 -22.95
C ALA A 288 6.84 -23.23 -23.51
N LYS A 289 6.94 -22.08 -24.20
CA LYS A 289 8.21 -21.53 -24.70
C LYS A 289 8.32 -20.06 -24.28
N PRO A 290 9.23 -19.70 -23.36
CA PRO A 290 10.17 -20.59 -22.65
C PRO A 290 9.44 -21.61 -21.74
N PRO A 291 10.14 -22.67 -21.27
CA PRO A 291 9.64 -23.50 -20.19
C PRO A 291 9.29 -22.67 -18.96
N ILE A 292 8.31 -23.11 -18.16
CA ILE A 292 7.88 -22.38 -16.96
C ILE A 292 8.93 -22.38 -15.84
N ASP A 293 9.94 -23.25 -15.93
CA ASP A 293 10.94 -23.50 -14.90
C ASP A 293 11.74 -22.23 -14.57
N ASP A 294 11.75 -21.87 -13.28
CA ASP A 294 12.33 -20.63 -12.76
C ASP A 294 11.78 -19.33 -13.40
N GLN A 295 10.62 -19.38 -14.07
CA GLN A 295 9.95 -18.21 -14.67
C GLN A 295 8.71 -17.77 -13.88
N ILE A 296 8.10 -16.67 -14.31
CA ILE A 296 6.83 -16.18 -13.77
C ILE A 296 5.77 -16.35 -14.85
N ALA A 297 4.91 -17.36 -14.69
CA ALA A 297 3.95 -17.77 -15.70
C ALA A 297 2.52 -17.70 -15.17
N ARG A 298 1.59 -17.27 -16.04
CA ARG A 298 0.14 -17.32 -15.78
C ARG A 298 -0.56 -18.25 -16.77
N GLN A 299 -1.42 -19.13 -16.27
CA GLN A 299 -2.41 -19.83 -17.06
C GLN A 299 -3.78 -19.24 -16.77
N LEU A 300 -4.38 -18.59 -17.77
CA LEU A 300 -5.75 -18.08 -17.70
C LEU A 300 -6.72 -19.14 -18.20
N VAL A 301 -7.78 -19.41 -17.44
CA VAL A 301 -8.84 -20.35 -17.81
C VAL A 301 -10.19 -19.69 -17.59
N PHE A 302 -11.00 -19.56 -18.65
CA PHE A 302 -12.33 -18.97 -18.60
C PHE A 302 -13.43 -20.02 -18.36
N ASP A 303 -14.62 -19.55 -17.97
CA ASP A 303 -15.83 -20.36 -17.87
C ASP A 303 -15.72 -21.63 -16.99
N VAL A 304 -14.94 -21.56 -15.91
CA VAL A 304 -14.72 -22.71 -15.01
C VAL A 304 -15.78 -22.78 -13.91
N SER A 305 -16.57 -23.86 -13.91
CA SER A 305 -17.57 -24.11 -12.86
C SER A 305 -16.90 -24.29 -11.49
N ARG A 306 -17.62 -23.98 -10.39
CA ARG A 306 -17.10 -24.17 -9.02
C ARG A 306 -16.79 -25.64 -8.72
N ALA A 307 -17.57 -26.56 -9.28
CA ALA A 307 -17.34 -28.00 -9.11
C ALA A 307 -16.04 -28.41 -9.82
N THR A 308 -15.89 -28.01 -11.09
CA THR A 308 -14.70 -28.27 -11.89
C THR A 308 -13.44 -27.74 -11.21
N ALA A 309 -13.45 -26.47 -10.77
CA ALA A 309 -12.29 -25.84 -10.12
C ALA A 309 -11.88 -26.52 -8.81
N ARG A 310 -12.83 -27.05 -8.03
CA ARG A 310 -12.54 -27.72 -6.76
C ARG A 310 -11.83 -29.05 -6.97
N ASP A 311 -12.21 -29.77 -8.03
CA ASP A 311 -11.85 -31.16 -8.24
C ASP A 311 -10.68 -31.33 -9.25
N LEU A 312 -9.97 -30.24 -9.58
CA LEU A 312 -8.72 -30.25 -10.37
C LEU A 312 -7.58 -31.02 -9.66
N ASP A 313 -6.58 -31.46 -10.43
CA ASP A 313 -5.36 -32.08 -9.92
C ASP A 313 -4.46 -31.06 -9.21
N HIS A 314 -4.76 -30.83 -7.94
CA HIS A 314 -3.95 -29.97 -7.06
C HIS A 314 -2.52 -30.47 -6.86
N THR A 315 -2.23 -31.75 -7.11
CA THR A 315 -0.87 -32.29 -7.03
C THR A 315 -0.04 -31.85 -8.23
N ALA A 316 -0.58 -31.93 -9.44
CA ALA A 316 0.04 -31.38 -10.64
C ALA A 316 0.23 -29.86 -10.53
N ILE A 317 -0.79 -29.12 -10.07
CA ILE A 317 -0.70 -27.66 -9.87
C ILE A 317 0.42 -27.29 -8.89
N ARG A 318 0.55 -28.02 -7.77
CA ARG A 318 1.67 -27.83 -6.82
C ARG A 318 3.02 -28.08 -7.48
N ARG A 319 3.13 -29.07 -8.37
CA ARG A 319 4.35 -29.36 -9.13
C ARG A 319 4.71 -28.23 -10.08
N TYR A 320 3.74 -27.62 -10.78
CA TYR A 320 3.97 -26.45 -11.63
C TYR A 320 4.46 -25.25 -10.81
N LYS A 321 3.82 -24.99 -9.67
CA LYS A 321 4.25 -23.95 -8.72
C LYS A 321 5.65 -24.19 -8.17
N ALA A 322 6.06 -25.44 -7.99
CA ALA A 322 7.40 -25.81 -7.52
C ALA A 322 8.49 -25.62 -8.59
N ARG A 323 8.16 -25.89 -9.87
CA ARG A 323 9.07 -25.71 -11.01
C ARG A 323 9.30 -24.25 -11.37
N ALA A 324 8.22 -23.49 -11.44
CA ALA A 324 8.28 -22.06 -11.72
C ALA A 324 8.77 -21.26 -10.50
N LEU A 325 9.30 -20.06 -10.73
CA LEU A 325 9.44 -19.10 -9.64
C LEU A 325 8.04 -18.78 -9.09
N HIS A 326 7.11 -18.48 -9.99
CA HIS A 326 5.71 -18.30 -9.69
C HIS A 326 4.84 -18.85 -10.83
N PHE A 327 3.86 -19.70 -10.49
CA PHE A 327 2.85 -20.18 -11.42
C PHE A 327 1.46 -19.75 -10.92
N GLN A 328 0.84 -18.82 -11.64
CA GLN A 328 -0.51 -18.34 -11.36
C GLN A 328 -1.52 -19.09 -12.24
N LEU A 329 -2.35 -19.92 -11.62
CA LEU A 329 -3.54 -20.48 -12.28
C LEU A 329 -4.73 -19.54 -11.99
N ASP A 330 -5.13 -18.75 -12.97
CA ASP A 330 -6.23 -17.79 -12.87
C ASP A 330 -7.50 -18.42 -13.48
N LEU A 331 -8.38 -18.91 -12.60
CA LEU A 331 -9.65 -19.54 -12.98
C LEU A 331 -10.77 -18.48 -12.92
N ARG A 332 -11.28 -18.08 -14.08
CA ARG A 332 -12.43 -17.20 -14.22
C ARG A 332 -13.70 -18.04 -14.27
N ARG A 333 -14.71 -17.64 -13.48
CA ARG A 333 -16.01 -18.29 -13.49
C ARG A 333 -16.76 -17.93 -14.78
N PRO A 334 -17.72 -18.76 -15.22
CA PRO A 334 -18.64 -18.36 -16.28
C PRO A 334 -19.25 -17.02 -15.93
N GLU A 335 -19.18 -16.07 -16.85
CA GLU A 335 -20.00 -14.89 -16.75
C GLU A 335 -21.44 -15.39 -16.63
N ALA A 336 -22.08 -15.10 -15.50
CA ALA A 336 -23.52 -15.25 -15.46
C ALA A 336 -24.04 -14.34 -16.56
N GLN A 337 -24.67 -14.90 -17.60
CA GLN A 337 -25.48 -14.13 -18.52
C GLN A 337 -26.54 -13.42 -17.67
N ARG A 338 -26.21 -12.23 -17.17
CA ARG A 338 -27.20 -11.19 -16.98
C ARG A 338 -27.59 -10.87 -18.41
N GLY A 339 -28.70 -11.46 -18.86
CA GLY A 339 -29.29 -11.07 -20.11
C GLY A 339 -29.33 -9.54 -20.13
N GLU A 340 -28.71 -8.96 -21.16
CA GLU A 340 -28.90 -7.57 -21.51
C GLU A 340 -30.38 -7.38 -21.83
N ALA A 341 -31.17 -7.15 -20.80
CA ALA A 341 -32.51 -6.63 -20.91
C ALA A 341 -32.46 -5.21 -20.37
N PHE A 342 -32.01 -4.30 -21.23
CA PHE A 342 -32.46 -2.92 -21.15
C PHE A 342 -33.99 -2.91 -21.18
N GLY A 343 -34.62 -2.54 -20.06
CA GLY A 343 -35.90 -1.83 -20.10
C GLY A 343 -37.20 -2.60 -20.38
N ILE A 344 -37.36 -3.89 -20.03
CA ILE A 344 -38.70 -4.51 -19.95
C ILE A 344 -38.82 -5.36 -18.67
N PRO A 345 -39.89 -5.23 -17.85
CA PRO A 345 -40.03 -5.95 -16.59
C PRO A 345 -40.31 -7.45 -16.85
N GLY A 346 -39.25 -8.25 -16.96
CA GLY A 346 -39.33 -9.70 -17.04
C GLY A 346 -39.76 -10.33 -15.72
N ARG A 347 -40.79 -11.18 -15.79
CA ARG A 347 -41.38 -11.92 -14.65
C ARG A 347 -40.33 -12.75 -13.92
N ARG A 348 -40.06 -12.41 -12.65
CA ARG A 348 -39.25 -13.25 -11.75
C ARG A 348 -39.87 -14.63 -11.65
N HIS A 349 -39.04 -15.67 -11.84
CA HIS A 349 -39.45 -17.04 -11.57
C HIS A 349 -39.90 -17.14 -10.11
N THR A 350 -41.06 -17.72 -9.91
CA THR A 350 -41.59 -18.01 -8.58
C THR A 350 -40.78 -19.15 -7.96
N LEU A 351 -40.76 -19.23 -6.63
CA LEU A 351 -40.07 -20.30 -5.91
C LEU A 351 -40.50 -21.72 -6.40
N PRO A 352 -41.79 -21.98 -6.72
CA PRO A 352 -42.20 -23.25 -7.31
C PRO A 352 -41.61 -23.52 -8.71
N GLU A 353 -41.46 -22.50 -9.55
CA GLU A 353 -40.84 -22.64 -10.89
C GLU A 353 -39.35 -22.94 -10.74
N THR A 354 -38.67 -22.29 -9.78
CA THR A 354 -37.25 -22.55 -9.48
C THR A 354 -37.02 -23.95 -8.90
N VAL A 355 -37.92 -24.41 -8.02
CA VAL A 355 -37.86 -25.75 -7.43
C VAL A 355 -38.17 -26.84 -8.47
N ARG A 356 -39.11 -26.59 -9.38
CA ARG A 356 -39.42 -27.51 -10.48
C ARG A 356 -38.22 -27.71 -11.40
N ASP A 357 -37.61 -26.60 -11.83
CA ASP A 357 -36.44 -26.62 -12.70
C ASP A 357 -35.24 -27.34 -12.03
N PHE A 358 -35.08 -27.14 -10.72
CA PHE A 358 -34.10 -27.84 -9.89
C PHE A 358 -34.37 -29.35 -9.77
N LEU A 359 -35.64 -29.77 -9.70
CA LEU A 359 -36.04 -31.17 -9.60
C LEU A 359 -35.98 -31.89 -10.96
N GLU A 360 -36.26 -31.19 -12.07
CA GLU A 360 -36.22 -31.74 -13.43
C GLU A 360 -34.78 -32.04 -13.90
N HIS A 361 -33.78 -31.31 -13.40
CA HIS A 361 -32.38 -31.45 -13.81
C HIS A 361 -31.50 -32.21 -12.81
N ARG A 362 -32.09 -32.87 -11.82
CA ARG A 362 -31.35 -33.70 -10.86
C ARG A 362 -31.39 -35.17 -11.29
N PRO A 363 -30.28 -35.77 -11.75
CA PRO A 363 -30.18 -37.22 -11.77
C PRO A 363 -30.22 -37.71 -10.31
N LEU A 364 -31.21 -38.55 -9.99
CA LEU A 364 -31.24 -39.30 -8.74
C LEU A 364 -30.24 -40.45 -8.88
N ASP A 365 -28.95 -40.15 -8.66
CA ASP A 365 -27.93 -41.19 -8.64
C ASP A 365 -28.14 -42.09 -7.42
N ALA A 366 -28.35 -43.38 -7.70
CA ALA A 366 -28.22 -44.44 -6.73
C ALA A 366 -26.74 -44.60 -6.36
N GLY A 367 -26.33 -43.99 -5.24
CA GLY A 367 -25.02 -44.24 -4.61
C GLY A 367 -24.06 -43.04 -4.68
N GLY A 368 -23.94 -42.34 -3.54
CA GLY A 368 -22.94 -41.28 -3.36
C GLY A 368 -23.21 -40.50 -2.08
N GLY A 369 -22.66 -40.99 -0.96
CA GLY A 369 -23.15 -40.74 0.39
C GLY A 369 -23.04 -39.31 0.93
N ARG A 370 -24.07 -38.92 1.69
CA ARG A 370 -24.00 -38.01 2.86
C ARG A 370 -25.04 -38.40 3.91
N ARG A 371 -24.56 -38.61 5.15
CA ARG A 371 -25.27 -38.49 6.45
C ARG A 371 -26.67 -39.12 6.57
N LEU A 372 -26.78 -40.43 6.45
CA LEU A 372 -27.95 -41.15 6.98
C LEU A 372 -27.53 -41.89 8.25
N MET A 373 -28.39 -41.84 9.28
CA MET A 373 -28.24 -42.60 10.51
C MET A 373 -28.58 -44.06 10.22
N GLU A 374 -27.71 -44.98 10.62
CA GLU A 374 -27.92 -46.41 10.48
C GLU A 374 -28.07 -47.04 11.87
N LEU A 375 -29.23 -47.62 12.15
CA LEU A 375 -29.44 -48.38 13.39
C LEU A 375 -28.75 -49.73 13.24
N HIS A 376 -28.08 -50.19 14.30
CA HIS A 376 -27.37 -51.48 14.32
C HIS A 376 -28.00 -52.43 15.34
N ARG A 377 -28.27 -51.96 16.56
CA ARG A 377 -28.81 -52.80 17.63
C ARG A 377 -29.76 -52.02 18.53
N LEU A 378 -30.82 -52.65 18.99
CA LEU A 378 -31.70 -52.16 20.06
C LEU A 378 -31.94 -53.27 21.08
N ARG A 379 -31.66 -53.00 22.35
CA ARG A 379 -31.99 -53.89 23.47
C ARG A 379 -32.93 -53.20 24.45
N LEU A 380 -33.99 -53.90 24.86
CA LEU A 380 -35.05 -53.41 25.73
C LEU A 380 -35.17 -54.31 26.95
N VAL A 381 -34.94 -53.78 28.16
CA VAL A 381 -35.07 -54.51 29.42
C VAL A 381 -36.18 -53.88 30.26
N ASN A 382 -37.20 -54.67 30.59
CA ASN A 382 -38.42 -54.28 31.32
C ASN A 382 -39.11 -53.00 30.79
N PHE A 383 -39.04 -52.77 29.47
CA PHE A 383 -39.60 -51.60 28.80
C PHE A 383 -40.97 -51.94 28.19
N ARG A 384 -42.06 -51.44 28.80
CA ARG A 384 -43.45 -51.69 28.41
C ARG A 384 -43.76 -53.17 28.14
N GLN A 385 -44.05 -53.59 26.91
CA GLN A 385 -44.42 -54.99 26.63
C GLN A 385 -43.20 -55.93 26.57
N HIS A 386 -41.97 -55.39 26.57
CA HIS A 386 -40.74 -56.15 26.42
C HIS A 386 -40.08 -56.44 27.78
N ALA A 387 -39.86 -57.73 28.08
CA ALA A 387 -39.19 -58.18 29.31
C ALA A 387 -37.67 -58.10 29.19
N ASP A 388 -37.13 -58.75 28.17
CA ASP A 388 -35.78 -58.58 27.64
C ASP A 388 -35.91 -58.88 26.14
N THR A 389 -35.69 -57.89 25.28
CA THR A 389 -35.82 -58.04 23.83
C THR A 389 -34.63 -57.39 23.17
N GLU A 390 -33.97 -58.15 22.29
CA GLU A 390 -32.84 -57.68 21.51
C GLU A 390 -33.17 -57.78 20.02
N LEU A 391 -32.87 -56.70 19.29
CA LEU A 391 -33.10 -56.56 17.86
C LEU A 391 -31.79 -56.10 17.20
N VAL A 392 -31.42 -56.77 16.10
CA VAL A 392 -30.30 -56.40 15.25
C VAL A 392 -30.85 -55.93 13.91
N PHE A 393 -30.43 -54.76 13.46
CA PHE A 393 -30.87 -54.15 12.22
C PHE A 393 -29.83 -54.39 11.13
N GLY A 394 -30.26 -55.04 10.04
CA GLY A 394 -29.45 -55.22 8.84
C GLY A 394 -29.57 -54.03 7.87
N PRO A 395 -28.71 -53.97 6.84
CA PRO A 395 -28.83 -52.96 5.78
C PRO A 395 -30.15 -53.13 5.01
N GLY A 396 -30.80 -52.02 4.68
CA GLY A 396 -32.05 -52.01 3.90
C GLY A 396 -33.31 -51.83 4.76
N ILE A 397 -34.39 -52.53 4.39
CA ILE A 397 -35.72 -52.36 5.00
C ILE A 397 -35.94 -53.46 6.06
N THR A 398 -36.18 -53.06 7.32
CA THR A 398 -36.56 -53.99 8.41
C THR A 398 -38.08 -53.99 8.59
N GLY A 399 -38.72 -55.16 8.47
CA GLY A 399 -40.15 -55.34 8.73
C GLY A 399 -40.42 -55.91 10.12
N ILE A 400 -41.30 -55.28 10.89
CA ILE A 400 -41.71 -55.74 12.24
C ILE A 400 -43.18 -56.18 12.19
N PHE A 401 -43.43 -57.48 12.37
CA PHE A 401 -44.77 -58.09 12.27
C PHE A 401 -45.21 -58.71 13.59
N GLY A 402 -46.53 -58.75 13.82
CA GLY A 402 -47.13 -59.35 15.02
C GLY A 402 -48.56 -58.89 15.27
N PRO A 403 -49.30 -59.51 16.21
CA PRO A 403 -50.66 -59.11 16.58
C PRO A 403 -50.74 -57.67 17.14
N ASN A 404 -51.93 -57.07 17.13
CA ASN A 404 -52.13 -55.79 17.82
C ASN A 404 -51.87 -55.96 19.33
N GLY A 405 -51.19 -54.98 19.94
CA GLY A 405 -50.78 -55.06 21.34
C GLY A 405 -49.48 -55.84 21.59
N SER A 406 -48.84 -56.43 20.57
CA SER A 406 -47.61 -57.23 20.74
C SER A 406 -46.32 -56.44 21.01
N GLY A 407 -46.39 -55.10 21.15
CA GLY A 407 -45.22 -54.25 21.38
C GLY A 407 -44.55 -53.66 20.12
N LYS A 408 -45.11 -53.81 18.92
CA LYS A 408 -44.50 -53.25 17.68
C LYS A 408 -44.22 -51.74 17.77
N THR A 409 -45.22 -50.98 18.22
CA THR A 409 -45.07 -49.52 18.43
C THR A 409 -44.09 -49.20 19.55
N THR A 410 -43.99 -50.08 20.55
CA THR A 410 -43.04 -49.95 21.66
C THR A 410 -41.59 -49.98 21.21
N ILE A 411 -41.27 -50.73 20.16
CA ILE A 411 -39.92 -50.74 19.57
C ILE A 411 -39.56 -49.35 19.04
N LEU A 412 -40.48 -48.70 18.32
CA LEU A 412 -40.25 -47.37 17.75
C LEU A 412 -40.16 -46.30 18.84
N GLU A 413 -41.02 -46.39 19.87
CA GLU A 413 -40.97 -45.50 21.04
C GLU A 413 -39.67 -45.67 21.83
N ALA A 414 -39.12 -46.88 21.90
CA ALA A 414 -37.87 -47.13 22.60
C ALA A 414 -36.66 -46.52 21.88
N ILE A 415 -36.63 -46.56 20.54
CA ILE A 415 -35.60 -45.86 19.75
C ILE A 415 -35.67 -44.36 20.04
N ALA A 416 -36.87 -43.79 20.00
CA ALA A 416 -37.06 -42.37 20.26
C ALA A 416 -36.68 -41.99 21.71
N TRP A 417 -37.02 -42.84 22.68
CA TRP A 417 -36.62 -42.68 24.08
C TRP A 417 -35.11 -42.74 24.27
N ALA A 418 -34.42 -43.66 23.60
CA ALA A 418 -32.97 -43.77 23.64
C ALA A 418 -32.31 -42.47 23.14
N LEU A 419 -32.88 -41.84 22.11
CA LEU A 419 -32.36 -40.59 21.55
C LEU A 419 -32.69 -39.37 22.41
N TYR A 420 -33.98 -39.15 22.72
CA TYR A 420 -34.48 -37.88 23.26
C TYR A 420 -34.95 -37.95 24.73
N GLY A 421 -35.01 -39.14 25.32
CA GLY A 421 -35.42 -39.35 26.72
C GLY A 421 -36.93 -39.33 26.92
N VAL A 422 -37.38 -39.09 28.16
CA VAL A 422 -38.78 -39.26 28.61
C VAL A 422 -39.80 -38.47 27.78
N GLN A 423 -39.38 -37.35 27.17
CA GLN A 423 -40.23 -36.51 26.33
C GLN A 423 -40.72 -37.22 25.06
N ALA A 424 -40.01 -38.28 24.64
CA ALA A 424 -40.30 -39.08 23.45
C ALA A 424 -41.26 -40.25 23.66
N VAL A 425 -41.77 -40.44 24.88
CA VAL A 425 -42.66 -41.55 25.22
C VAL A 425 -43.95 -41.01 25.80
N ARG A 426 -45.08 -41.60 25.39
CA ARG A 426 -46.41 -41.25 25.91
C ARG A 426 -46.57 -41.74 27.36
N GLY A 427 -47.13 -40.93 28.24
CA GLY A 427 -47.37 -41.29 29.65
C GLY A 427 -46.29 -40.82 30.62
N ASP A 428 -46.37 -41.26 31.87
CA ASP A 428 -45.45 -40.90 32.95
C ASP A 428 -44.33 -41.94 33.15
N ARG A 429 -43.40 -41.68 34.09
CA ARG A 429 -42.26 -42.58 34.38
C ARG A 429 -42.70 -43.96 34.84
N ASP A 430 -43.91 -44.09 35.38
CA ASP A 430 -44.46 -45.37 35.85
C ASP A 430 -45.03 -46.20 34.68
N SER A 431 -45.55 -45.55 33.64
CA SER A 431 -46.05 -46.21 32.42
C SER A 431 -44.97 -46.84 31.52
N ILE A 432 -43.69 -46.51 31.74
CA ILE A 432 -42.55 -47.03 30.96
C ILE A 432 -42.17 -48.44 31.39
N ARG A 433 -42.36 -48.77 32.67
CA ARG A 433 -42.01 -50.08 33.24
C ARG A 433 -43.01 -51.14 32.79
N ARG A 434 -42.52 -52.34 32.46
CA ARG A 434 -43.38 -53.49 32.13
C ARG A 434 -44.37 -53.82 33.25
N LEU A 435 -45.65 -53.94 32.88
CA LEU A 435 -46.72 -54.45 33.75
C LEU A 435 -46.35 -55.88 34.23
N GLY A 436 -46.27 -56.07 35.55
CA GLY A 436 -45.85 -57.33 36.18
C GLY A 436 -44.36 -57.44 36.54
N ALA A 437 -43.53 -56.43 36.23
CA ALA A 437 -42.17 -56.36 36.76
C ALA A 437 -42.19 -56.02 38.26
N LYS A 438 -41.32 -56.66 39.06
CA LYS A 438 -41.17 -56.32 40.49
C LYS A 438 -40.88 -54.82 40.65
N GLY A 439 -41.41 -54.18 41.70
CA GLY A 439 -41.35 -52.72 41.93
C GLY A 439 -39.96 -52.06 41.99
N ARG A 440 -38.87 -52.82 41.79
CA ARG A 440 -37.48 -52.36 41.71
C ARG A 440 -36.69 -52.92 40.53
N ALA A 441 -37.32 -53.62 39.59
CA ALA A 441 -36.63 -54.13 38.40
C ALA A 441 -36.00 -52.98 37.58
N GLY A 442 -34.76 -53.13 37.11
CA GLY A 442 -34.13 -52.14 36.25
C GLY A 442 -34.88 -52.02 34.93
N VAL A 443 -35.08 -50.78 34.45
CA VAL A 443 -35.56 -50.50 33.09
C VAL A 443 -34.39 -49.92 32.33
N GLU A 444 -34.10 -50.49 31.17
CA GLU A 444 -32.97 -50.07 30.34
C GLU A 444 -33.32 -50.19 28.85
N VAL A 445 -32.91 -49.20 28.07
CA VAL A 445 -32.87 -49.28 26.61
C VAL A 445 -31.46 -48.95 26.17
N GLU A 446 -30.90 -49.83 25.36
CA GLU A 446 -29.62 -49.63 24.71
C GLU A 446 -29.84 -49.56 23.20
N LEU A 447 -29.33 -48.51 22.57
CA LEU A 447 -29.36 -48.32 21.12
C LEU A 447 -27.94 -48.09 20.59
N GLU A 448 -27.58 -48.87 19.58
CA GLU A 448 -26.35 -48.72 18.82
C GLU A 448 -26.67 -48.25 17.39
N PHE A 449 -25.98 -47.21 16.94
CA PHE A 449 -26.17 -46.65 15.61
C PHE A 449 -24.91 -45.97 15.08
N ARG A 450 -24.79 -45.87 13.76
CA ARG A 450 -23.74 -45.12 13.09
C ARG A 450 -24.29 -43.83 12.50
N LEU A 451 -23.53 -42.75 12.65
CA LEU A 451 -23.85 -41.47 12.03
C LEU A 451 -22.59 -40.86 11.44
N GLY A 452 -22.54 -40.81 10.11
CA GLY A 452 -21.33 -40.43 9.39
C GLY A 452 -20.21 -41.44 9.59
N ALA A 453 -19.07 -41.00 10.12
CA ALA A 453 -17.89 -41.82 10.37
C ALA A 453 -17.81 -42.37 11.80
N HIS A 454 -18.79 -42.08 12.65
CA HIS A 454 -18.74 -42.40 14.08
C HIS A 454 -19.84 -43.40 14.47
N GLU A 455 -19.48 -44.31 15.37
CA GLU A 455 -20.41 -45.24 16.03
C GLU A 455 -20.81 -44.72 17.40
N TYR A 456 -22.09 -44.85 17.72
CA TYR A 456 -22.67 -44.39 18.97
C TYR A 456 -23.37 -45.55 19.67
N ARG A 457 -23.16 -45.63 20.99
CA ARG A 457 -23.96 -46.49 21.89
C ARG A 457 -24.57 -45.61 22.96
N VAL A 458 -25.90 -45.55 22.99
CA VAL A 458 -26.64 -44.87 24.04
C VAL A 458 -27.35 -45.89 24.92
N THR A 459 -27.11 -45.82 26.22
CA THR A 459 -27.79 -46.64 27.24
C THR A 459 -28.58 -45.71 28.14
N ARG A 460 -29.89 -45.88 28.24
CA ARG A 460 -30.77 -45.07 29.10
C ARG A 460 -31.55 -45.96 30.06
N GLY A 461 -31.64 -45.51 31.30
CA GLY A 461 -32.55 -46.01 32.33
C GLY A 461 -33.51 -44.91 32.79
N LEU A 462 -34.37 -45.20 33.78
CA LEU A 462 -35.32 -44.21 34.31
C LEU A 462 -34.63 -42.99 34.95
N THR A 463 -33.43 -43.16 35.50
CA THR A 463 -32.67 -42.13 36.23
C THR A 463 -31.24 -41.95 35.71
N THR A 464 -30.77 -42.85 34.84
CA THR A 464 -29.39 -42.88 34.35
C THR A 464 -29.36 -42.78 32.83
N ALA A 465 -28.29 -42.22 32.28
CA ALA A 465 -28.01 -42.26 30.85
C ALA A 465 -26.52 -42.18 30.60
N ALA A 466 -26.04 -42.93 29.62
CA ALA A 466 -24.67 -42.90 29.15
C ALA A 466 -24.66 -42.88 27.61
N LEU A 467 -23.78 -42.07 27.04
CA LEU A 467 -23.51 -42.04 25.61
C LEU A 467 -22.04 -42.31 25.38
N GLN A 468 -21.76 -43.32 24.57
CA GLN A 468 -20.43 -43.63 24.07
C GLN A 468 -20.36 -43.26 22.58
N GLN A 469 -19.23 -42.71 22.17
CA GLN A 469 -18.87 -42.45 20.79
C GLN A 469 -17.54 -43.17 20.51
N ASP A 470 -17.51 -44.05 19.51
CA ASP A 470 -16.33 -44.84 19.13
C ASP A 470 -15.70 -45.57 20.35
N GLY A 471 -16.55 -46.10 21.23
CA GLY A 471 -16.16 -46.81 22.45
C GLY A 471 -15.78 -45.91 23.65
N GLN A 472 -15.76 -44.58 23.49
CA GLN A 472 -15.43 -43.64 24.57
C GLN A 472 -16.67 -42.99 25.17
N LEU A 473 -16.76 -42.91 26.50
CA LEU A 473 -17.87 -42.23 27.18
C LEU A 473 -17.80 -40.71 26.98
N VAL A 474 -18.78 -40.14 26.27
CA VAL A 474 -18.85 -38.72 25.93
C VAL A 474 -19.91 -37.93 26.71
N ALA A 475 -20.89 -38.62 27.31
CA ALA A 475 -21.84 -38.02 28.25
C ALA A 475 -22.41 -39.08 29.20
N ASN A 476 -22.72 -38.71 30.45
CA ASN A 476 -23.13 -39.64 31.51
C ASN A 476 -24.27 -39.14 32.42
N SER A 477 -25.07 -38.17 31.94
CA SER A 477 -26.29 -37.72 32.62
C SER A 477 -27.44 -37.58 31.63
N LEU A 478 -28.68 -37.68 32.12
CA LEU A 478 -29.90 -37.61 31.28
C LEU A 478 -29.91 -36.38 30.37
N LYS A 479 -29.61 -35.20 30.93
CA LYS A 479 -29.59 -33.93 30.20
C LYS A 479 -28.41 -33.84 29.24
N ALA A 480 -27.19 -34.16 29.70
CA ALA A 480 -26.00 -34.08 28.85
C ALA A 480 -26.06 -35.03 27.64
N VAL A 481 -26.63 -36.23 27.82
CA VAL A 481 -26.84 -37.20 26.74
C VAL A 481 -27.86 -36.65 25.73
N THR A 482 -29.00 -36.11 26.18
CA THR A 482 -29.99 -35.48 25.28
C THR A 482 -29.39 -34.29 24.52
N ASP A 483 -28.78 -33.32 25.21
CA ASP A 483 -28.23 -32.13 24.58
C ASP A 483 -27.13 -32.46 23.55
N LYS A 484 -26.34 -33.52 23.81
CA LYS A 484 -25.31 -34.00 22.89
C LYS A 484 -25.93 -34.69 21.68
N LEU A 485 -26.94 -35.55 21.87
CA LEU A 485 -27.62 -36.23 20.77
C LEU A 485 -28.40 -35.25 19.89
N GLU A 486 -29.08 -34.26 20.46
CA GLU A 486 -29.77 -33.21 19.70
C GLU A 486 -28.80 -32.41 18.82
N ARG A 487 -27.64 -32.01 19.37
CA ARG A 487 -26.58 -31.33 18.61
C ARG A 487 -25.96 -32.22 17.52
N THR A 488 -25.86 -33.52 17.79
CA THR A 488 -25.23 -34.47 16.87
C THR A 488 -26.17 -34.83 15.71
N LEU A 489 -27.46 -35.03 16.00
CA LEU A 489 -28.51 -35.28 15.01
C LEU A 489 -28.93 -33.99 14.28
N GLY A 490 -28.72 -32.83 14.90
CA GLY A 490 -29.09 -31.52 14.34
C GLY A 490 -30.59 -31.27 14.33
N MET A 491 -31.36 -32.00 15.15
CA MET A 491 -32.82 -31.93 15.20
C MET A 491 -33.31 -32.17 16.63
N THR A 492 -34.32 -31.42 17.03
CA THR A 492 -35.04 -31.58 18.30
C THR A 492 -35.97 -32.79 18.27
N HIS A 493 -36.45 -33.20 19.45
CA HIS A 493 -37.46 -34.26 19.60
C HIS A 493 -38.68 -34.07 18.67
N GLU A 494 -39.27 -32.88 18.68
CA GLU A 494 -40.47 -32.59 17.89
C GLU A 494 -40.19 -32.65 16.38
N GLU A 495 -39.03 -32.18 15.94
CA GLU A 495 -38.61 -32.24 14.53
C GLU A 495 -38.34 -33.68 14.07
N PHE A 496 -37.73 -34.49 14.92
CA PHE A 496 -37.50 -35.91 14.65
C PHE A 496 -38.82 -36.67 14.46
N PHE A 497 -39.78 -36.44 15.36
CA PHE A 497 -41.09 -37.10 15.29
C PHE A 497 -41.97 -36.60 14.14
N ASN A 498 -41.79 -35.37 13.67
CA ASN A 498 -42.56 -34.82 12.55
C ASN A 498 -41.95 -35.15 11.18
N THR A 499 -40.72 -35.68 11.14
CA THR A 499 -39.97 -35.89 9.87
C THR A 499 -39.61 -37.36 9.65
N TYR A 500 -39.10 -38.07 10.66
CA TYR A 500 -38.56 -39.43 10.55
C TYR A 500 -39.45 -40.51 11.19
N PHE A 501 -40.41 -40.10 12.02
CA PHE A 501 -41.40 -40.97 12.63
C PHE A 501 -42.77 -40.62 12.05
N THR A 502 -43.56 -41.61 11.64
CA THR A 502 -44.95 -41.37 11.26
C THR A 502 -45.83 -42.35 12.02
N GLY A 503 -46.48 -41.89 13.09
CA GLY A 503 -47.47 -42.68 13.79
C GLY A 503 -48.71 -42.97 12.94
N GLN A 504 -49.47 -44.01 13.31
CA GLN A 504 -50.79 -44.24 12.72
C GLN A 504 -51.67 -42.99 12.95
N LYS A 505 -52.08 -42.34 11.85
CA LYS A 505 -52.90 -41.10 11.77
C LYS A 505 -52.17 -39.74 11.91
N GLU A 506 -50.83 -39.69 11.93
CA GLU A 506 -50.07 -38.43 12.19
C GLU A 506 -49.53 -37.67 10.95
N LEU A 507 -49.81 -38.13 9.72
CA LEU A 507 -49.47 -37.39 8.48
C LEU A 507 -50.13 -36.00 8.34
N ALA A 508 -50.98 -35.61 9.30
CA ALA A 508 -51.73 -34.36 9.31
C ALA A 508 -50.95 -33.14 9.84
N VAL A 509 -49.77 -33.30 10.46
CA VAL A 509 -49.03 -32.15 11.06
C VAL A 509 -48.59 -31.15 9.98
N MET A 510 -48.06 -31.64 8.87
CA MET A 510 -47.76 -30.80 7.70
C MET A 510 -49.01 -30.11 7.14
N ALA A 511 -50.18 -30.75 7.20
CA ALA A 511 -51.44 -30.18 6.73
C ALA A 511 -52.02 -29.11 7.67
N ALA A 512 -51.76 -29.22 8.98
CA ALA A 512 -52.24 -28.30 10.01
C ALA A 512 -51.41 -27.00 10.13
N LEU A 513 -50.11 -27.03 9.80
CA LEU A 513 -49.24 -25.85 9.84
C LEU A 513 -49.57 -24.84 8.73
N GLY A 514 -49.64 -23.55 9.08
CA GLY A 514 -49.82 -22.47 8.11
C GLY A 514 -48.65 -22.34 7.14
N ARG A 515 -48.82 -21.63 6.01
CA ARG A 515 -47.76 -21.47 4.98
C ARG A 515 -46.42 -20.98 5.57
N THR A 516 -46.46 -19.99 6.46
CA THR A 516 -45.27 -19.38 7.06
C THR A 516 -44.58 -20.32 8.04
N GLU A 517 -45.35 -20.99 8.90
CA GLU A 517 -44.83 -21.94 9.89
C GLU A 517 -44.25 -23.18 9.22
N ARG A 518 -44.90 -23.68 8.16
CA ARG A 518 -44.42 -24.79 7.35
C ARG A 518 -43.11 -24.45 6.64
N ALA A 519 -42.99 -23.24 6.09
CA ALA A 519 -41.75 -22.79 5.46
C ALA A 519 -40.62 -22.59 6.48
N ALA A 520 -40.92 -22.07 7.67
CA ALA A 520 -39.96 -21.93 8.76
C ALA A 520 -39.50 -23.31 9.28
N PHE A 521 -40.42 -24.25 9.46
CA PHE A 521 -40.13 -25.62 9.85
C PHE A 521 -39.21 -26.31 8.83
N LEU A 522 -39.56 -26.26 7.54
CA LEU A 522 -38.71 -26.83 6.47
C LEU A 522 -37.35 -26.13 6.38
N SER A 523 -37.30 -24.81 6.59
CA SER A 523 -36.03 -24.06 6.59
C SER A 523 -35.12 -24.46 7.75
N ARG A 524 -35.69 -24.78 8.92
CA ARG A 524 -34.96 -25.31 10.07
C ARG A 524 -34.43 -26.72 9.84
N VAL A 525 -35.31 -27.63 9.41
CA VAL A 525 -34.96 -29.02 9.11
C VAL A 525 -33.86 -29.11 8.05
N LEU A 526 -33.88 -28.22 7.05
CA LEU A 526 -32.88 -28.17 5.98
C LEU A 526 -31.64 -27.34 6.34
N GLY A 527 -31.58 -26.72 7.53
CA GLY A 527 -30.43 -25.95 8.02
C GLY A 527 -30.24 -24.58 7.36
N TYR A 528 -31.27 -24.03 6.71
CA TYR A 528 -31.23 -22.74 6.02
C TYR A 528 -31.26 -21.52 6.97
N GLU A 529 -31.53 -21.69 8.27
CA GLU A 529 -31.52 -20.58 9.23
C GLU A 529 -30.16 -19.88 9.30
N ARG A 530 -29.06 -20.64 9.22
CA ARG A 530 -27.71 -20.06 9.21
C ARG A 530 -27.47 -19.10 8.05
N LEU A 531 -28.14 -19.32 6.93
CA LEU A 531 -28.07 -18.44 5.76
C LEU A 531 -28.96 -17.22 5.92
N ARG A 532 -30.14 -17.37 6.53
CA ARG A 532 -31.02 -16.24 6.87
C ARG A 532 -30.34 -15.30 7.86
N ASP A 533 -29.76 -15.82 8.93
CA ASP A 533 -29.08 -15.02 9.95
C ASP A 533 -27.84 -14.31 9.36
N ALA A 534 -27.11 -14.98 8.46
CA ALA A 534 -26.01 -14.35 7.72
C ALA A 534 -26.51 -13.22 6.80
N GLN A 535 -27.64 -13.41 6.12
CA GLN A 535 -28.24 -12.37 5.27
C GLN A 535 -28.73 -11.17 6.09
N GLU A 536 -29.33 -11.41 7.25
CA GLU A 536 -29.77 -10.34 8.16
C GLU A 536 -28.58 -9.54 8.67
N ARG A 537 -27.50 -10.19 9.12
CA ARG A 537 -26.26 -9.52 9.54
C ARG A 537 -25.64 -8.68 8.43
N VAL A 538 -25.59 -9.20 7.20
CA VAL A 538 -25.09 -8.43 6.04
C VAL A 538 -25.98 -7.22 5.75
N ARG A 539 -27.30 -7.38 5.87
CA ARG A 539 -28.26 -6.30 5.65
C ARG A 539 -28.11 -5.20 6.71
N GLU A 540 -27.88 -5.55 7.95
CA GLU A 540 -27.60 -4.61 9.05
C GLU A 540 -26.33 -3.81 8.79
N VAL A 541 -25.23 -4.49 8.44
CA VAL A 541 -23.95 -3.83 8.10
C VAL A 541 -24.11 -2.86 6.94
N ARG A 542 -24.80 -3.29 5.87
CA ARG A 542 -25.09 -2.43 4.71
C ARG A 542 -25.88 -1.19 5.11
N ASN A 543 -26.91 -1.35 5.94
CA ASN A 543 -27.74 -0.24 6.37
C ASN A 543 -26.97 0.76 7.24
N ALA A 544 -26.09 0.27 8.11
CA ALA A 544 -25.21 1.10 8.92
C ALA A 544 -24.24 1.92 8.05
N LEU A 545 -23.54 1.28 7.11
CA LEU A 545 -22.66 1.96 6.15
C LEU A 545 -23.41 2.98 5.30
N ALA A 546 -24.61 2.66 4.84
CA ALA A 546 -25.42 3.60 4.07
C ALA A 546 -25.87 4.82 4.90
N ALA A 547 -26.08 4.64 6.21
CA ALA A 547 -26.39 5.76 7.11
C ALA A 547 -25.15 6.63 7.38
N GLU A 548 -23.97 6.01 7.53
CA GLU A 548 -22.68 6.70 7.67
C GLU A 548 -22.34 7.52 6.42
N VAL A 549 -22.48 6.93 5.22
CA VAL A 549 -22.29 7.65 3.95
C VAL A 549 -23.22 8.86 3.85
N ARG A 550 -24.52 8.70 4.15
CA ARG A 550 -25.46 9.84 4.16
C ARG A 550 -25.10 10.90 5.19
N GLY A 551 -24.57 10.49 6.35
CA GLY A 551 -24.10 11.43 7.37
C GLY A 551 -22.87 12.22 6.90
N LEU A 552 -21.93 11.56 6.23
CA LEU A 552 -20.76 12.20 5.63
C LEU A 552 -21.16 13.13 4.48
N GLU A 553 -22.08 12.70 3.60
CA GLU A 553 -22.61 13.51 2.51
C GLU A 553 -23.36 14.75 3.02
N ALA A 554 -24.12 14.63 4.11
CA ALA A 554 -24.80 15.75 4.74
C ALA A 554 -23.84 16.71 5.48
N GLY A 555 -22.66 16.22 5.88
CA GLY A 555 -21.59 17.02 6.50
C GLY A 555 -20.67 17.70 5.49
N LEU A 556 -20.78 17.38 4.19
CA LEU A 556 -20.04 18.07 3.15
C LEU A 556 -20.64 19.47 2.93
N PRO A 557 -19.83 20.54 2.98
CA PRO A 557 -20.31 21.88 2.68
C PRO A 557 -20.81 21.98 1.23
N ASP A 558 -21.77 22.88 0.99
CA ASP A 558 -22.30 23.15 -0.35
C ASP A 558 -21.16 23.51 -1.31
N ALA A 559 -21.06 22.75 -2.40
CA ALA A 559 -20.01 22.91 -3.41
C ALA A 559 -20.02 24.32 -4.03
N ALA A 560 -21.20 24.95 -4.13
CA ALA A 560 -21.31 26.33 -4.61
C ALA A 560 -20.74 27.34 -3.59
N GLY A 561 -20.96 27.13 -2.29
CA GLY A 561 -20.36 27.91 -1.21
C GLY A 561 -18.84 27.81 -1.19
N LEU A 562 -18.28 26.59 -1.28
CA LEU A 562 -16.83 26.37 -1.35
C LEU A 562 -16.20 26.96 -2.61
N ALA A 563 -16.89 26.89 -3.76
CA ALA A 563 -16.43 27.54 -4.99
C ALA A 563 -16.39 29.08 -4.84
N GLY A 564 -17.37 29.67 -4.14
CA GLY A 564 -17.39 31.08 -3.81
C GLY A 564 -16.25 31.50 -2.89
N GLU A 565 -16.01 30.74 -1.81
CA GLU A 565 -14.89 30.97 -0.89
C GLU A 565 -13.54 30.85 -1.58
N ARG A 566 -13.37 29.86 -2.47
CA ARG A 566 -12.17 29.68 -3.27
C ARG A 566 -11.91 30.88 -4.17
N ARG A 567 -12.95 31.35 -4.89
CA ARG A 567 -12.84 32.54 -5.74
C ARG A 567 -12.47 33.79 -4.94
N ALA A 568 -13.08 33.99 -3.77
CA ALA A 568 -12.75 35.11 -2.88
C ALA A 568 -11.31 35.00 -2.31
N ALA A 569 -10.79 33.79 -2.11
CA ALA A 569 -9.40 33.57 -1.71
C ALA A 569 -8.42 33.84 -2.88
N GLU A 570 -8.75 33.39 -4.10
CA GLU A 570 -7.97 33.65 -5.32
C GLU A 570 -7.88 35.16 -5.62
N GLU A 571 -8.97 35.90 -5.47
CA GLU A 571 -9.00 37.36 -5.63
C GLU A 571 -8.13 38.07 -4.57
N ARG A 572 -8.21 37.66 -3.29
CA ARG A 572 -7.36 38.18 -2.22
C ARG A 572 -5.87 37.89 -2.47
N LEU A 573 -5.54 36.69 -2.92
CA LEU A 573 -4.17 36.31 -3.26
C LEU A 573 -3.62 37.14 -4.42
N THR A 574 -4.44 37.37 -5.45
CA THR A 574 -4.07 38.20 -6.59
C THR A 574 -3.80 39.65 -6.18
N ALA A 575 -4.66 40.21 -5.32
CA ALA A 575 -4.48 41.55 -4.76
C ALA A 575 -3.20 41.66 -3.91
N ALA A 576 -2.94 40.66 -3.05
CA ALA A 576 -1.73 40.61 -2.23
C ALA A 576 -0.45 40.52 -3.08
N ARG A 577 -0.45 39.69 -4.12
CA ARG A 577 0.69 39.58 -5.07
C ARG A 577 0.95 40.90 -5.79
N ARG A 578 -0.10 41.63 -6.19
CA ARG A 578 0.04 42.96 -6.82
C ARG A 578 0.64 43.97 -5.83
N ALA A 579 0.15 43.98 -4.59
CA ALA A 579 0.68 44.86 -3.54
C ALA A 579 2.15 44.56 -3.23
N ALA A 580 2.53 43.29 -3.13
CA ALA A 580 3.93 42.88 -2.91
C ALA A 580 4.85 43.33 -4.04
N ARG A 581 4.44 43.20 -5.30
CA ARG A 581 5.22 43.70 -6.45
C ARG A 581 5.40 45.22 -6.43
N ALA A 582 4.35 45.97 -6.08
CA ALA A 582 4.42 47.42 -5.96
C ALA A 582 5.35 47.87 -4.80
N ALA A 583 5.29 47.15 -3.68
CA ALA A 583 6.17 47.40 -2.53
C ALA A 583 7.64 47.10 -2.88
N ASP A 584 7.92 46.00 -3.58
CA ASP A 584 9.28 45.66 -4.00
C ASP A 584 9.84 46.68 -5.01
N ALA A 585 9.04 47.13 -5.97
CA ALA A 585 9.45 48.19 -6.89
C ALA A 585 9.79 49.50 -6.15
N THR A 586 9.02 49.83 -5.10
CA THR A 586 9.26 51.01 -4.26
C THR A 586 10.53 50.86 -3.43
N ARG A 587 10.76 49.66 -2.86
CA ARG A 587 12.00 49.32 -2.15
C ARG A 587 13.22 49.46 -3.05
N GLN A 588 13.17 48.90 -4.26
CA GLN A 588 14.27 48.99 -5.23
C GLN A 588 14.55 50.45 -5.63
N ALA A 589 13.51 51.26 -5.84
CA ALA A 589 13.68 52.68 -6.13
C ALA A 589 14.33 53.44 -4.95
N ALA A 590 13.94 53.13 -3.71
CA ALA A 590 14.55 53.70 -2.52
C ALA A 590 16.02 53.28 -2.34
N GLU A 591 16.35 52.00 -2.59
CA GLU A 591 17.72 51.49 -2.55
C GLU A 591 18.60 52.17 -3.61
N GLN A 592 18.08 52.38 -4.82
CA GLN A 592 18.79 53.12 -5.87
C GLN A 592 19.00 54.59 -5.50
N ALA A 593 18.01 55.23 -4.87
CA ALA A 593 18.15 56.61 -4.40
C ALA A 593 19.20 56.71 -3.27
N LEU A 594 19.19 55.78 -2.31
CA LEU A 594 20.18 55.71 -1.25
C LEU A 594 21.59 55.50 -1.82
N ALA A 595 21.75 54.57 -2.77
CA ALA A 595 23.04 54.30 -3.42
C ALA A 595 23.61 55.52 -4.18
N ARG A 596 22.75 56.45 -4.63
CA ARG A 596 23.18 57.72 -5.25
C ARG A 596 23.65 58.75 -4.21
N GLU A 597 23.07 58.74 -3.02
CA GLU A 597 23.39 59.71 -1.95
C GLU A 597 24.54 59.24 -1.05
N GLU A 598 24.75 57.92 -0.90
CA GLU A 598 25.82 57.31 -0.10
C GLU A 598 27.22 57.88 -0.40
N PRO A 599 27.63 58.08 -1.69
CA PRO A 599 28.93 58.67 -1.99
C PRO A 599 29.03 60.14 -1.56
N ARG A 600 27.94 60.90 -1.71
CA ARG A 600 27.88 62.33 -1.32
C ARG A 600 27.95 62.48 0.19
N TRP A 601 27.25 61.61 0.93
CA TRP A 601 27.34 61.54 2.40
C TRP A 601 28.76 61.21 2.86
N THR A 602 29.38 60.19 2.25
CA THR A 602 30.76 59.78 2.57
C THR A 602 31.75 60.91 2.33
N GLU A 603 31.62 61.64 1.21
CA GLU A 603 32.43 62.83 0.94
C GLU A 603 32.21 63.92 1.99
N TRP A 604 30.96 64.14 2.41
CA TRP A 604 30.62 65.15 3.41
C TRP A 604 31.22 64.81 4.79
N VAL A 605 31.15 63.54 5.20
CA VAL A 605 31.77 63.05 6.44
C VAL A 605 33.29 63.27 6.40
N ALA A 606 33.96 62.90 5.30
CA ALA A 606 35.39 63.10 5.13
C ALA A 606 35.78 64.60 5.18
N ARG A 607 34.98 65.48 4.57
CA ARG A 607 35.18 66.94 4.66
C ARG A 607 35.02 67.45 6.10
N ARG A 608 34.03 66.95 6.85
CA ARG A 608 33.80 67.33 8.25
C ARG A 608 34.98 66.89 9.13
N GLU A 609 35.45 65.65 8.99
CA GLU A 609 36.60 65.13 9.73
C GLU A 609 37.87 65.94 9.44
N ARG A 610 38.14 66.25 8.17
CA ARG A 610 39.26 67.12 7.78
C ARG A 610 39.15 68.51 8.40
N THR A 611 37.95 69.08 8.45
CA THR A 611 37.72 70.40 9.07
C THR A 611 37.98 70.37 10.57
N LEU A 612 37.54 69.32 11.26
CA LEU A 612 37.79 69.14 12.70
C LEU A 612 39.30 68.95 12.99
N SER A 613 40.01 68.20 12.14
CA SER A 613 41.47 68.04 12.24
C SER A 613 42.19 69.38 12.12
N LEU A 614 41.85 70.16 11.09
CA LEU A 614 42.44 71.48 10.85
C LEU A 614 42.12 72.47 11.98
N ASP A 615 40.92 72.42 12.56
CA ASP A 615 40.59 73.24 13.74
C ASP A 615 41.43 72.83 14.97
N GLY A 616 41.68 71.53 15.14
CA GLY A 616 42.59 71.01 16.17
C GLY A 616 44.03 71.52 15.98
N GLU A 617 44.57 71.43 14.77
CA GLU A 617 45.90 71.95 14.41
C GLU A 617 45.99 73.46 14.65
N ARG A 618 44.96 74.22 14.26
CA ARG A 618 44.88 75.67 14.51
C ARG A 618 44.97 75.98 16.00
N ARG A 619 44.19 75.30 16.84
CA ARG A 619 44.21 75.51 18.31
C ARG A 619 45.58 75.19 18.92
N MET A 620 46.25 74.13 18.46
CA MET A 620 47.60 73.82 18.90
C MET A 620 48.60 74.91 18.51
N ALA A 621 48.51 75.41 17.27
CA ALA A 621 49.36 76.52 16.82
C ALA A 621 49.10 77.82 17.61
N GLU A 622 47.84 78.14 17.90
CA GLU A 622 47.48 79.29 18.74
C GLU A 622 48.06 79.17 20.16
N GLN A 623 47.97 77.99 20.77
CA GLN A 623 48.56 77.73 22.09
C GLN A 623 50.09 77.83 22.07
N ALA A 624 50.74 77.36 21.01
CA ALA A 624 52.18 77.50 20.82
C ALA A 624 52.60 78.97 20.73
N VAL A 625 51.84 79.81 20.02
CA VAL A 625 52.06 81.26 19.95
C VAL A 625 51.92 81.92 21.31
N VAL A 626 50.90 81.56 22.10
CA VAL A 626 50.71 82.08 23.46
C VAL A 626 51.90 81.71 24.34
N THR A 627 52.35 80.45 24.28
CA THR A 627 53.50 79.96 25.04
C THR A 627 54.78 80.70 24.66
N ALA A 628 55.05 80.86 23.36
CA ALA A 628 56.20 81.59 22.86
C ALA A 628 56.18 83.07 23.28
N ARG A 629 55.01 83.71 23.33
CA ARG A 629 54.87 85.09 23.84
C ARG A 629 55.19 85.20 25.33
N GLN A 630 54.73 84.26 26.14
CA GLN A 630 55.03 84.23 27.58
C GLN A 630 56.53 84.02 27.81
N GLU A 631 57.16 83.14 27.04
CA GLU A 631 58.60 82.88 27.12
C GLU A 631 59.41 84.09 26.66
N PHE A 632 59.00 84.78 25.58
CA PHE A 632 59.58 86.04 25.16
C PHE A 632 59.48 87.11 26.26
N GLN A 633 58.32 87.28 26.88
CA GLN A 633 58.14 88.24 27.99
C GLN A 633 59.03 87.91 29.19
N ARG A 634 59.22 86.63 29.51
CA ARG A 634 60.16 86.20 30.55
C ARG A 634 61.60 86.58 30.20
N LEU A 635 62.04 86.24 28.99
CA LEU A 635 63.40 86.54 28.51
C LEU A 635 63.66 88.05 28.43
N ASP A 636 62.67 88.84 28.01
CA ASP A 636 62.76 90.30 27.96
C ASP A 636 62.92 90.91 29.35
N LYS A 637 62.19 90.37 30.35
CA LYS A 637 62.36 90.76 31.75
C LYS A 637 63.74 90.36 32.29
N GLU A 638 64.20 89.14 32.04
CA GLU A 638 65.54 88.69 32.45
C GLU A 638 66.64 89.57 31.82
N LEU A 639 66.47 89.98 30.56
CA LEU A 639 67.38 90.90 29.88
C LEU A 639 67.37 92.29 30.53
N ALA A 640 66.19 92.83 30.85
CA ALA A 640 66.05 94.11 31.54
C ALA A 640 66.72 94.08 32.92
N ASP A 641 66.51 93.01 33.69
CA ASP A 641 67.13 92.80 35.01
C ASP A 641 68.67 92.70 34.88
N ALA A 642 69.17 91.98 33.87
CA ALA A 642 70.61 91.88 33.60
C ALA A 642 71.24 93.22 33.18
N LEU A 643 70.53 94.03 32.38
CA LEU A 643 70.98 95.38 32.01
C LEU A 643 71.01 96.32 33.22
N ALA A 644 70.01 96.24 34.10
CA ALA A 644 69.98 97.00 35.35
C ALA A 644 71.12 96.61 36.30
N ALA A 645 71.38 95.30 36.45
CA ALA A 645 72.51 94.79 37.23
C ALA A 645 73.86 95.26 36.66
N ARG A 646 74.00 95.32 35.33
CA ARG A 646 75.21 95.84 34.68
C ARG A 646 75.42 97.33 34.99
N GLU A 647 74.36 98.12 35.04
CA GLU A 647 74.47 99.55 35.36
C GLU A 647 74.78 99.78 36.84
N GLN A 648 74.20 99.00 37.76
CA GLN A 648 74.61 98.98 39.17
C GLN A 648 76.09 98.58 39.34
N LEU A 649 76.57 97.61 38.55
CA LEU A 649 77.98 97.21 38.60
C LEU A 649 78.92 98.34 38.16
N LYS A 650 78.52 99.16 37.18
CA LYS A 650 79.28 100.37 36.80
C LYS A 650 79.29 101.41 37.93
N GLN A 651 78.16 101.63 38.60
CA GLN A 651 78.09 102.55 39.74
C GLN A 651 78.98 102.07 40.90
N LEU A 652 78.89 100.79 41.25
CA LEU A 652 79.76 100.17 42.27
C LEU A 652 81.25 100.21 41.86
N ALA A 653 81.57 100.03 40.57
CA ALA A 653 82.95 100.18 40.09
C ALA A 653 83.47 101.62 40.25
N ALA A 654 82.60 102.63 40.09
CA ALA A 654 82.95 104.02 40.37
C ALA A 654 83.13 104.30 41.88
N GLU A 655 82.29 103.70 42.74
CA GLU A 655 82.41 103.80 44.20
C GLU A 655 83.63 103.02 44.75
N LEU A 656 84.05 101.95 44.09
CA LEU A 656 85.25 101.17 44.42
C LEU A 656 86.53 101.75 43.82
N ALA A 657 86.45 102.77 42.93
CA ALA A 657 87.62 103.40 42.34
C ALA A 657 88.63 103.94 43.40
N PRO A 658 88.21 104.57 44.51
CA PRO A 658 89.12 105.00 45.58
C PRO A 658 89.78 103.81 46.32
N VAL A 659 89.06 102.69 46.49
CA VAL A 659 89.60 101.47 47.13
C VAL A 659 90.61 100.78 46.20
N THR A 660 90.35 100.78 44.89
CA THR A 660 91.28 100.28 43.88
C THR A 660 92.55 101.13 43.80
N HIS A 661 92.42 102.45 43.93
CA HIS A 661 93.54 103.39 44.01
C HIS A 661 94.38 103.19 45.29
N LEU A 662 93.73 103.04 46.46
CA LEU A 662 94.40 102.76 47.74
C LEU A 662 95.11 101.40 47.75
N LYS A 663 94.60 100.38 47.04
CA LYS A 663 95.29 99.10 46.86
C LYS A 663 96.50 99.17 45.92
N GLN A 664 96.54 100.13 44.99
CA GLN A 664 97.69 100.37 44.11
C GLN A 664 98.79 101.22 44.78
N GLU A 665 98.48 102.04 45.79
CA GLU A 665 99.48 102.76 46.59
C GLU A 665 100.10 101.91 47.73
N LEU A 666 99.55 100.73 48.01
CA LEU A 666 100.02 99.77 49.02
C LEU A 666 100.76 98.54 48.43
N GLY A 667 100.99 98.51 47.11
CA GLY A 667 101.64 97.42 46.39
C GLY A 667 102.89 97.86 45.66
#